data_AF-A0A060NXG3-F1
#
_entry.id   AF-A0A060NXG3-F1
#
_cell.length_a   1.000
_cell.length_b   1.000
_cell.length_c   1.000
_cell.angle_alpha   90.00
_cell.angle_beta   90.00
_cell.angle_gamma   90.00
#
_symmetry.space_group_name_H-M   'P 1'
#
loop_
_entity.id
_entity.type
_entity.pdbx_description
1 polymer ?
#
loop_
_entity_poly.entity_id
_entity_poly.type
_entity_poly.pdbx_seq_one_letter_code
_entity_poly.pdbx_strand_id
1 'polypeptide(L)'
;MRAQAEQRIGQLYPKITVSAAMVAERPDLAPLQGQALTVIAWLWARTVRSPNPAFSHAEVPLASTFVLSSKAGKGAYVVPVLEGEGYRFAVKVGEAPAEAAEGTAAGKRGGFYCLLSRSPIDYQYIRSEGAAGRMGARLMAIVAEGARGRIYLAPTEEHEAIARKAAPAWRPEVKLHGKCRVNVSNYGLDTYGDLFTPRQLVALTTFSDLVPEAIERCRQDALAAGLPDDGLGLDAGGNGPTAYAEAVGVYLAFALSRTADWGNSLSRWESKAQVPQQLFGRHAIPMIWDFAEANILGSSTGSLDASTQNIYKSFVKSSAEFVIPGHALLDDAQTQGITAQRVVSTDPPYYDNIGYADLSDFFYVWLRKCLRQIFPGLYATVAVPKAQELVATPYRHGSKEKAEAFFLDGMTRAMHNLAEQAHPAFPITIYYAFKQNETSDTTGTTSTGWETFLEAVIRAGFAICGTWPMRTEMGSRMISAGTNALASSIVLVCRQRVANAASVSRREFIRELNAALPGALDEMTRGGVNSPVAPVDLSQAIIGPGMAIFSQYAAVLEADGTPMGVKTALQLINRFLAEDDFDHDTQFCLHWFEQFGWSVAGFGDANTLAQSKGTAVTALVNAGVLESSKGQARLLRWAELPPGWAPETDTRLPVWEALHQLIRALNHAGESAAGALLARMPSRAEPMRALAYRLYTLCERKGWADDARAYNELVTAWSGIEQAAGEAGLVGAQAQFDI
;
A
#
# COMPACT_ATOMS: atom_id res chain seq x y z
N MET A 1 30.56 -18.49 1.08
CA MET A 1 29.23 -19.15 1.12
C MET A 1 28.79 -19.71 -0.23
N ARG A 2 28.57 -18.91 -1.28
CA ARG A 2 28.02 -19.39 -2.57
C ARG A 2 28.73 -20.63 -3.14
N ALA A 3 30.07 -20.62 -3.25
CA ALA A 3 30.82 -21.76 -3.75
C ALA A 3 30.63 -23.05 -2.89
N GLN A 4 30.53 -22.89 -1.57
CA GLN A 4 30.26 -24.01 -0.66
C GLN A 4 28.83 -24.53 -0.82
N ALA A 5 27.86 -23.64 -1.01
CA ALA A 5 26.49 -24.04 -1.33
C ALA A 5 26.41 -24.77 -2.66
N GLU A 6 27.10 -24.29 -3.70
CA GLU A 6 27.16 -24.94 -5.02
C GLU A 6 27.72 -26.37 -4.93
N GLN A 7 28.71 -26.62 -4.07
CA GLN A 7 29.21 -27.98 -3.82
C GLN A 7 28.16 -28.89 -3.12
N ARG A 8 27.34 -28.33 -2.23
CA ARG A 8 26.36 -29.10 -1.43
C ARG A 8 25.05 -29.36 -2.18
N ILE A 9 24.58 -28.37 -2.94
CA ILE A 9 23.24 -28.34 -3.54
C ILE A 9 23.21 -27.95 -5.02
N GLY A 10 24.36 -27.75 -5.67
CA GLY A 10 24.42 -27.34 -7.08
C GLY A 10 23.70 -28.30 -8.03
N GLN A 11 23.70 -29.60 -7.72
CA GLN A 11 22.94 -30.63 -8.42
C GLN A 11 21.42 -30.42 -8.42
N LEU A 12 20.87 -29.64 -7.48
CA LEU A 12 19.45 -29.28 -7.43
C LEU A 12 19.09 -28.07 -8.31
N TYR A 13 20.11 -27.37 -8.82
CA TYR A 13 19.99 -26.16 -9.64
C TYR A 13 20.77 -26.31 -10.95
N PRO A 14 20.43 -27.32 -11.79
CA PRO A 14 21.16 -27.59 -13.02
C PRO A 14 21.00 -26.45 -14.04
N LYS A 15 22.01 -26.33 -14.91
CA LYS A 15 21.88 -25.59 -16.17
C LYS A 15 20.98 -26.34 -17.14
N ILE A 16 20.40 -25.63 -18.10
CA ILE A 16 19.59 -26.22 -19.17
C ILE A 16 20.37 -26.19 -20.50
N THR A 17 20.55 -27.35 -21.11
CA THR A 17 21.21 -27.47 -22.42
C THR A 17 20.19 -27.34 -23.54
N VAL A 18 20.44 -26.45 -24.51
CA VAL A 18 19.58 -26.30 -25.69
C VAL A 18 19.79 -27.50 -26.63
N SER A 19 18.83 -28.42 -26.63
CA SER A 19 18.92 -29.64 -27.43
C SER A 19 18.49 -29.42 -28.89
N ALA A 20 18.87 -30.33 -29.79
CA ALA A 20 18.40 -30.31 -31.18
C ALA A 20 16.86 -30.42 -31.28
N ALA A 21 16.21 -31.15 -30.37
CA ALA A 21 14.75 -31.23 -30.29
C ALA A 21 14.12 -29.87 -29.93
N MET A 22 14.71 -29.12 -28.99
CA MET A 22 14.27 -27.77 -28.68
C MET A 22 14.39 -26.84 -29.88
N VAL A 23 15.48 -26.94 -30.66
CA VAL A 23 15.67 -26.14 -31.88
C VAL A 23 14.68 -26.52 -32.98
N ALA A 24 14.33 -27.80 -33.10
CA ALA A 24 13.32 -28.24 -34.05
C ALA A 24 11.93 -27.63 -33.76
N GLU A 25 11.54 -27.52 -32.49
CA GLU A 25 10.30 -26.86 -32.09
C GLU A 25 10.40 -25.32 -32.10
N ARG A 26 11.59 -24.79 -31.81
CA ARG A 26 11.89 -23.36 -31.68
C ARG A 26 13.16 -23.01 -32.47
N PRO A 27 13.05 -22.80 -33.80
CA PRO A 27 14.21 -22.54 -34.66
C PRO A 27 15.02 -21.29 -34.28
N ASP A 28 14.42 -20.35 -33.57
CA ASP A 28 15.10 -19.17 -33.01
C ASP A 28 16.20 -19.54 -31.98
N LEU A 29 16.17 -20.76 -31.43
CA LEU A 29 17.19 -21.28 -30.52
C LEU A 29 18.41 -21.89 -31.24
N ALA A 30 18.40 -22.01 -32.57
CA ALA A 30 19.51 -22.63 -33.33
C ALA A 30 20.90 -22.05 -32.99
N PRO A 31 21.09 -20.72 -32.77
CA PRO A 31 22.39 -20.18 -32.38
C PRO A 31 22.89 -20.66 -31.01
N LEU A 32 22.00 -21.19 -30.18
CA LEU A 32 22.29 -21.65 -28.82
C LEU A 32 22.40 -23.17 -28.72
N GLN A 33 22.22 -23.91 -29.82
CA GLN A 33 22.24 -25.37 -29.80
C GLN A 33 23.53 -25.92 -29.15
N GLY A 34 23.37 -26.84 -28.19
CA GLY A 34 24.46 -27.44 -27.43
C GLY A 34 25.00 -26.59 -26.28
N GLN A 35 24.58 -25.32 -26.16
CA GLN A 35 25.01 -24.47 -25.05
C GLN A 35 24.24 -24.80 -23.77
N ALA A 36 24.94 -24.87 -22.64
CA ALA A 36 24.38 -25.01 -21.31
C ALA A 36 24.10 -23.63 -20.69
N LEU A 37 22.83 -23.25 -20.62
CA LEU A 37 22.39 -21.95 -20.14
C LEU A 37 22.11 -21.98 -18.63
N THR A 38 22.52 -20.92 -17.94
CA THR A 38 22.19 -20.75 -16.52
C THR A 38 20.69 -20.49 -16.36
N VAL A 39 20.01 -21.29 -15.55
CA VAL A 39 18.61 -21.06 -15.22
C VAL A 39 18.50 -19.93 -14.21
N ILE A 40 17.56 -19.02 -14.42
CA ILE A 40 17.27 -17.89 -13.54
C ILE A 40 16.05 -18.18 -12.67
N ALA A 41 15.02 -18.81 -13.25
CA ALA A 41 13.81 -19.16 -12.53
C ALA A 41 13.12 -20.38 -13.15
N TRP A 42 12.44 -21.15 -12.30
CA TRP A 42 11.48 -22.18 -12.67
C TRP A 42 10.08 -21.66 -12.38
N LEU A 43 9.19 -21.70 -13.37
CA LEU A 43 7.83 -21.19 -13.23
C LEU A 43 6.88 -22.37 -13.08
N TRP A 44 6.19 -22.42 -11.96
CA TRP A 44 5.36 -23.55 -11.53
C TRP A 44 3.89 -23.14 -11.46
N ALA A 45 2.98 -24.07 -11.73
CA ALA A 45 1.59 -23.96 -11.35
C ALA A 45 1.26 -25.02 -10.30
N ARG A 46 0.51 -24.64 -9.27
CA ARG A 46 -0.09 -25.59 -8.32
C ARG A 46 -1.09 -26.46 -9.06
N THR A 47 -1.27 -27.70 -8.62
CA THR A 47 -2.20 -28.64 -9.24
C THR A 47 -3.19 -29.20 -8.23
N VAL A 48 -4.36 -29.60 -8.70
CA VAL A 48 -5.36 -30.39 -7.96
C VAL A 48 -5.89 -31.51 -8.85
N ARG A 49 -6.56 -32.53 -8.30
CA ARG A 49 -7.19 -33.56 -9.14
C ARG A 49 -8.35 -32.98 -9.93
N SER A 50 -8.55 -33.43 -11.17
CA SER A 50 -9.73 -33.00 -11.94
C SER A 50 -11.03 -33.39 -11.20
N PRO A 51 -12.01 -32.48 -11.07
CA PRO A 51 -13.31 -32.82 -10.51
C PRO A 51 -14.15 -33.67 -11.46
N ASN A 52 -13.74 -33.81 -12.73
CA ASN A 52 -14.42 -34.67 -13.69
C ASN A 52 -14.02 -36.13 -13.47
N PRO A 53 -14.96 -37.06 -13.20
CA PRO A 53 -14.64 -38.46 -12.96
C PRO A 53 -13.78 -39.12 -14.05
N ALA A 54 -13.98 -38.74 -15.32
CA ALA A 54 -13.21 -39.27 -16.45
C ALA A 54 -11.71 -38.93 -16.37
N PHE A 55 -11.35 -37.82 -15.71
CA PHE A 55 -9.96 -37.37 -15.56
C PHE A 55 -9.55 -37.28 -14.08
N SER A 56 -10.25 -37.97 -13.19
CA SER A 56 -9.98 -37.93 -11.74
C SER A 56 -8.56 -38.35 -11.35
N HIS A 57 -7.90 -39.14 -12.22
CA HIS A 57 -6.51 -39.55 -12.09
C HIS A 57 -5.49 -38.48 -12.55
N ALA A 58 -5.93 -37.39 -13.21
CA ALA A 58 -5.06 -36.34 -13.70
C ALA A 58 -4.96 -35.18 -12.69
N GLU A 59 -3.75 -34.69 -12.48
CA GLU A 59 -3.49 -33.44 -11.77
C GLU A 59 -3.52 -32.29 -12.76
N VAL A 60 -4.39 -31.31 -12.56
CA VAL A 60 -4.60 -30.20 -13.50
C VAL A 60 -4.09 -28.88 -12.92
N PRO A 61 -3.47 -28.02 -13.76
CA PRO A 61 -2.79 -26.83 -13.29
C PRO A 61 -3.78 -25.71 -12.98
N LEU A 62 -3.56 -25.03 -11.86
CA LEU A 62 -4.19 -23.78 -11.48
C LEU A 62 -3.23 -22.65 -11.87
N ALA A 63 -3.32 -22.20 -13.11
CA ALA A 63 -2.51 -21.10 -13.65
C ALA A 63 -3.38 -19.85 -13.80
N SER A 64 -3.01 -18.75 -13.14
CA SER A 64 -3.69 -17.45 -13.29
C SER A 64 -3.29 -16.72 -14.55
N THR A 65 -2.16 -17.10 -15.16
CA THR A 65 -1.71 -16.60 -16.45
C THR A 65 -0.73 -17.61 -17.08
N PHE A 66 -0.65 -17.59 -18.41
CA PHE A 66 0.38 -18.26 -19.20
C PHE A 66 1.38 -17.29 -19.81
N VAL A 67 1.26 -15.98 -19.57
CA VAL A 67 2.16 -14.96 -20.12
C VAL A 67 3.50 -14.97 -19.38
N LEU A 68 4.58 -15.25 -20.11
CA LEU A 68 5.95 -15.24 -19.57
C LEU A 68 6.61 -13.87 -19.75
N SER A 69 6.34 -13.20 -20.88
CA SER A 69 6.88 -11.88 -21.18
C SER A 69 5.86 -11.05 -21.93
N SER A 70 5.55 -9.87 -21.40
CA SER A 70 4.68 -8.86 -22.04
C SER A 70 5.49 -7.70 -22.65
N LYS A 71 6.82 -7.80 -22.65
CA LYS A 71 7.71 -6.76 -23.18
C LYS A 71 7.61 -6.69 -24.71
N ALA A 72 7.35 -5.49 -25.24
CA ALA A 72 7.25 -5.24 -26.68
C ALA A 72 8.48 -5.78 -27.43
N GLY A 73 8.25 -6.52 -28.52
CA GLY A 73 9.29 -7.17 -29.32
C GLY A 73 10.00 -8.36 -28.65
N LYS A 74 9.63 -8.71 -27.40
CA LYS A 74 10.19 -9.84 -26.65
C LYS A 74 9.09 -10.65 -25.96
N GLY A 75 7.93 -10.76 -26.59
CA GLY A 75 6.80 -11.51 -26.05
C GLY A 75 7.08 -13.01 -25.95
N ALA A 76 6.57 -13.66 -24.91
CA ALA A 76 6.66 -15.11 -24.74
C ALA A 76 5.52 -15.61 -23.86
N TYR A 77 5.02 -16.81 -24.14
CA TYR A 77 3.91 -17.41 -23.40
C TYR A 77 3.95 -18.94 -23.42
N VAL A 78 3.32 -19.54 -22.43
CA VAL A 78 3.10 -20.98 -22.31
C VAL A 78 1.88 -21.39 -23.13
N VAL A 79 1.98 -22.52 -23.81
CA VAL A 79 0.87 -23.17 -24.51
C VAL A 79 0.68 -24.57 -23.95
N PRO A 80 -0.46 -24.86 -23.29
CA PRO A 80 -0.79 -26.24 -22.96
C PRO A 80 -1.09 -27.05 -24.23
N VAL A 81 -0.47 -28.21 -24.35
CA VAL A 81 -0.70 -29.18 -25.42
C VAL A 81 -1.35 -30.42 -24.80
N LEU A 82 -2.56 -30.76 -25.26
CA LEU A 82 -3.30 -31.91 -24.77
C LEU A 82 -2.80 -33.18 -25.47
N GLU A 83 -2.54 -34.22 -24.70
CA GLU A 83 -2.00 -35.51 -25.18
C GLU A 83 -2.81 -36.66 -24.57
N GLY A 84 -3.88 -37.05 -25.26
CA GLY A 84 -4.81 -38.07 -24.77
C GLY A 84 -5.49 -37.63 -23.47
N GLU A 85 -5.27 -38.39 -22.39
CA GLU A 85 -5.78 -38.08 -21.04
C GLU A 85 -4.83 -37.18 -20.21
N GLY A 86 -3.71 -36.74 -20.80
CA GLY A 86 -2.70 -35.91 -20.17
C GLY A 86 -2.45 -34.58 -20.90
N TYR A 87 -1.45 -33.85 -20.42
CA TYR A 87 -1.00 -32.61 -21.04
C TYR A 87 0.50 -32.37 -20.80
N ARG A 88 1.09 -31.58 -21.70
CA ARG A 88 2.40 -30.97 -21.52
C ARG A 88 2.33 -29.47 -21.79
N PHE A 89 3.36 -28.75 -21.38
CA PHE A 89 3.50 -27.33 -21.69
C PHE A 89 4.58 -27.13 -22.77
N ALA A 90 4.28 -26.30 -23.75
CA ALA A 90 5.23 -25.78 -24.71
C ALA A 90 5.40 -24.26 -24.50
N VAL A 91 6.46 -23.67 -25.04
CA VAL A 91 6.70 -22.23 -24.95
C VAL A 91 6.83 -21.63 -26.34
N LYS A 92 6.01 -20.60 -26.62
CA LYS A 92 6.07 -19.82 -27.86
C LYS A 92 6.63 -18.43 -27.60
N VAL A 93 7.38 -17.92 -28.57
CA VAL A 93 7.84 -16.52 -28.62
C VAL A 93 7.00 -15.75 -29.63
N GLY A 94 6.67 -14.51 -29.27
CA GLY A 94 5.74 -13.66 -30.00
C GLY A 94 4.70 -13.04 -29.08
N GLU A 95 3.78 -12.30 -29.67
CA GLU A 95 2.64 -11.73 -28.95
C GLU A 95 1.75 -12.84 -28.39
N ALA A 96 1.40 -12.72 -27.11
CA ALA A 96 0.55 -13.69 -26.43
C ALA A 96 -0.91 -13.47 -26.86
N PRO A 97 -1.66 -14.53 -27.20
CA PRO A 97 -3.09 -14.40 -27.46
C PRO A 97 -3.82 -13.99 -26.17
N ALA A 98 -5.00 -13.38 -26.29
CA ALA A 98 -5.74 -12.82 -25.15
C ALA A 98 -6.02 -13.88 -24.07
N GLU A 99 -6.33 -15.10 -24.48
CA GLU A 99 -6.63 -16.23 -23.58
C GLU A 99 -5.43 -16.64 -22.73
N ALA A 100 -4.19 -16.39 -23.19
CA ALA A 100 -2.99 -16.68 -22.41
C ALA A 100 -2.90 -15.78 -21.17
N ALA A 101 -3.50 -14.58 -21.18
CA ALA A 101 -3.52 -13.69 -20.03
C ALA A 101 -4.31 -14.29 -18.85
N GLU A 102 -5.34 -15.09 -19.13
CA GLU A 102 -6.23 -15.69 -18.13
C GLU A 102 -5.76 -17.07 -17.65
N GLY A 103 -4.86 -17.72 -18.40
CA GLY A 103 -4.35 -19.04 -18.07
C GLY A 103 -5.48 -20.08 -18.04
N THR A 104 -5.78 -20.56 -16.84
CA THR A 104 -6.92 -21.47 -16.55
C THR A 104 -7.96 -20.83 -15.63
N ALA A 105 -7.82 -19.55 -15.29
CA ALA A 105 -8.72 -18.87 -14.38
C ALA A 105 -10.12 -18.72 -14.98
N ALA A 106 -11.15 -18.92 -14.16
CA ALA A 106 -12.55 -18.74 -14.53
C ALA A 106 -13.08 -17.35 -14.10
N GLY A 107 -12.23 -16.32 -14.24
CA GLY A 107 -12.50 -14.95 -13.76
C GLY A 107 -12.29 -14.74 -12.25
N LYS A 108 -12.48 -13.49 -11.78
CA LYS A 108 -12.06 -13.02 -10.43
C LYS A 108 -12.63 -13.81 -9.24
N ARG A 109 -13.74 -14.55 -9.42
CA ARG A 109 -14.40 -15.31 -8.34
C ARG A 109 -14.83 -16.73 -8.74
N GLY A 110 -14.57 -17.17 -9.97
CA GLY A 110 -15.03 -18.46 -10.49
C GLY A 110 -14.12 -19.64 -10.17
N GLY A 111 -12.92 -19.41 -9.65
CA GLY A 111 -11.89 -20.45 -9.49
C GLY A 111 -11.16 -20.67 -10.81
N PHE A 112 -11.12 -21.91 -11.29
CA PHE A 112 -10.37 -22.33 -12.48
C PHE A 112 -11.18 -23.27 -13.37
N TYR A 113 -10.67 -23.55 -14.56
CA TYR A 113 -11.15 -24.63 -15.42
C TYR A 113 -10.15 -25.77 -15.47
N CYS A 114 -10.65 -27.00 -15.42
CA CYS A 114 -9.86 -28.17 -15.74
C CYS A 114 -9.34 -28.06 -17.17
N LEU A 115 -8.02 -28.09 -17.33
CA LEU A 115 -7.37 -27.97 -18.64
C LEU A 115 -7.82 -29.07 -19.64
N LEU A 116 -8.09 -30.28 -19.13
CA LEU A 116 -8.49 -31.45 -19.93
C LEU A 116 -9.99 -31.43 -20.30
N SER A 117 -10.88 -31.32 -19.32
CA SER A 117 -12.33 -31.46 -19.52
C SER A 117 -13.10 -30.15 -19.65
N ARG A 118 -12.45 -29.00 -19.39
CA ARG A 118 -13.09 -27.68 -19.20
C ARG A 118 -14.12 -27.62 -18.08
N SER A 119 -14.20 -28.64 -17.23
CA SER A 119 -15.07 -28.61 -16.05
C SER A 119 -14.61 -27.52 -15.07
N PRO A 120 -15.53 -26.76 -14.46
CA PRO A 120 -15.18 -25.75 -13.48
C PRO A 120 -14.58 -26.39 -12.23
N ILE A 121 -13.58 -25.73 -11.66
CA ILE A 121 -12.88 -26.06 -10.42
C ILE A 121 -13.04 -24.86 -9.49
N ASP A 122 -14.10 -24.87 -8.68
CA ASP A 122 -14.38 -23.78 -7.76
C ASP A 122 -13.43 -23.75 -6.55
N TYR A 123 -13.44 -22.65 -5.81
CA TYR A 123 -12.59 -22.51 -4.63
C TYR A 123 -12.93 -23.48 -3.49
N GLN A 124 -14.18 -23.96 -3.40
CA GLN A 124 -14.55 -24.92 -2.37
C GLN A 124 -13.87 -26.26 -2.63
N TYR A 125 -13.89 -26.73 -3.87
CA TYR A 125 -13.18 -27.93 -4.30
C TYR A 125 -11.67 -27.79 -4.10
N ILE A 126 -11.08 -26.66 -4.51
CA ILE A 126 -9.63 -26.42 -4.34
C ILE A 126 -9.23 -26.42 -2.86
N ARG A 127 -10.04 -25.83 -1.98
CA ARG A 127 -9.83 -25.89 -0.52
C ARG A 127 -9.91 -27.32 0.00
N SER A 128 -10.86 -28.11 -0.48
CA SER A 128 -10.99 -29.51 -0.06
C SER A 128 -9.79 -30.38 -0.49
N GLU A 129 -9.26 -30.16 -1.69
CA GLU A 129 -8.05 -30.83 -2.19
C GLU A 129 -6.81 -30.42 -1.39
N GLY A 130 -6.66 -29.11 -1.13
CA GLY A 130 -5.56 -28.57 -0.32
C GLY A 130 -5.59 -29.07 1.12
N ALA A 131 -6.74 -28.99 1.79
CA ALA A 131 -6.91 -29.49 3.16
C ALA A 131 -6.67 -31.01 3.29
N ALA A 132 -6.89 -31.76 2.21
CA ALA A 132 -6.59 -33.18 2.16
C ALA A 132 -5.15 -33.51 1.72
N GLY A 133 -4.28 -32.50 1.56
CA GLY A 133 -2.87 -32.68 1.18
C GLY A 133 -2.66 -33.15 -0.27
N ARG A 134 -3.66 -32.98 -1.15
CA ARG A 134 -3.61 -33.42 -2.56
C ARG A 134 -3.22 -32.32 -3.54
N MET A 135 -2.78 -31.17 -3.04
CA MET A 135 -2.28 -30.09 -3.89
C MET A 135 -0.84 -30.39 -4.33
N GLY A 136 -0.62 -30.45 -5.65
CA GLY A 136 0.68 -30.68 -6.25
C GLY A 136 1.27 -29.43 -6.91
N ALA A 137 2.29 -29.63 -7.73
CA ALA A 137 2.87 -28.59 -8.59
C ALA A 137 3.41 -29.20 -9.89
N ARG A 138 3.27 -28.45 -10.99
CA ARG A 138 3.72 -28.79 -12.34
C ARG A 138 4.56 -27.66 -12.93
N LEU A 139 5.71 -27.98 -13.53
CA LEU A 139 6.57 -26.98 -14.14
C LEU A 139 5.94 -26.50 -15.46
N MET A 140 5.76 -25.20 -15.61
CA MET A 140 5.20 -24.57 -16.82
C MET A 140 6.26 -24.07 -17.79
N ALA A 141 7.36 -23.53 -17.27
CA ALA A 141 8.44 -22.97 -18.08
C ALA A 141 9.75 -22.85 -17.29
N ILE A 142 10.85 -22.81 -18.02
CA ILE A 142 12.19 -22.53 -17.51
C ILE A 142 12.67 -21.21 -18.11
N VAL A 143 13.09 -20.27 -17.25
CA VAL A 143 13.66 -18.99 -17.67
C VAL A 143 15.17 -19.05 -17.55
N ALA A 144 15.88 -18.93 -18.66
CA ALA A 144 17.34 -19.02 -18.72
C ALA A 144 17.97 -17.67 -19.11
N GLU A 145 19.23 -17.51 -18.73
CA GLU A 145 20.05 -16.36 -19.08
C GLU A 145 20.44 -16.41 -20.56
N GLY A 146 20.31 -15.27 -21.24
CA GLY A 146 20.75 -15.09 -22.62
C GLY A 146 21.51 -13.78 -22.78
N ALA A 147 22.31 -13.68 -23.84
CA ALA A 147 23.24 -12.57 -24.06
C ALA A 147 22.55 -11.18 -24.13
N ARG A 148 21.30 -11.12 -24.61
CA ARG A 148 20.54 -9.85 -24.83
C ARG A 148 19.15 -9.87 -24.19
N GLY A 149 18.92 -10.76 -23.22
CA GLY A 149 17.64 -10.90 -22.53
C GLY A 149 17.41 -12.30 -21.98
N ARG A 150 16.20 -12.52 -21.46
CA ARG A 150 15.77 -13.83 -20.97
C ARG A 150 15.42 -14.76 -22.14
N ILE A 151 15.78 -16.03 -22.01
CA ILE A 151 15.36 -17.11 -22.90
C ILE A 151 14.28 -17.92 -22.17
N TYR A 152 13.16 -18.19 -22.84
CA TYR A 152 12.05 -18.95 -22.29
C TYR A 152 11.97 -20.32 -22.96
N LEU A 153 12.07 -21.36 -22.15
CA LEU A 153 12.14 -22.76 -22.59
C LEU A 153 11.00 -23.57 -21.99
N ALA A 154 10.55 -24.56 -22.75
CA ALA A 154 9.58 -25.56 -22.28
C ALA A 154 10.16 -26.34 -21.08
N PRO A 155 9.30 -26.82 -20.17
CA PRO A 155 9.73 -27.67 -19.06
C PRO A 155 10.31 -28.98 -19.58
N THR A 156 11.32 -29.50 -18.89
CA THR A 156 11.85 -30.85 -19.13
C THR A 156 11.60 -31.71 -17.90
N GLU A 157 11.38 -33.01 -18.12
CA GLU A 157 11.17 -33.97 -17.02
C GLU A 157 12.35 -34.00 -16.05
N GLU A 158 13.57 -33.82 -16.57
CA GLU A 158 14.80 -33.77 -15.77
C GLU A 158 14.73 -32.69 -14.69
N HIS A 159 14.41 -31.44 -15.05
CA HIS A 159 14.37 -30.33 -14.10
C HIS A 159 13.25 -30.51 -13.06
N GLU A 160 12.10 -31.05 -13.47
CA GLU A 160 10.99 -31.34 -12.56
C GLU A 160 11.36 -32.48 -11.59
N ALA A 161 11.98 -33.54 -12.08
CA ALA A 161 12.46 -34.66 -11.27
C ALA A 161 13.55 -34.24 -10.29
N ILE A 162 14.50 -33.40 -10.71
CA ILE A 162 15.55 -32.86 -9.82
C ILE A 162 14.95 -32.04 -8.68
N ALA A 163 13.97 -31.18 -8.96
CA ALA A 163 13.28 -30.41 -7.92
C ALA A 163 12.56 -31.31 -6.91
N ARG A 164 11.93 -32.39 -7.37
CA ARG A 164 11.23 -33.37 -6.51
C ARG A 164 12.15 -34.27 -5.69
N LYS A 165 13.42 -34.43 -6.08
CA LYS A 165 14.41 -35.19 -5.31
C LYS A 165 14.88 -34.47 -4.05
N ALA A 166 14.60 -33.17 -3.92
CA ALA A 166 15.00 -32.41 -2.74
C ALA A 166 14.29 -32.92 -1.47
N ALA A 167 15.06 -33.30 -0.48
CA ALA A 167 14.58 -33.78 0.81
C ALA A 167 15.12 -32.87 1.93
N PRO A 168 14.31 -31.93 2.46
CA PRO A 168 14.76 -31.07 3.54
C PRO A 168 14.93 -31.86 4.84
N ALA A 169 16.11 -31.75 5.47
CA ALA A 169 16.37 -32.35 6.78
C ALA A 169 15.69 -31.59 7.93
N TRP A 170 15.36 -30.32 7.71
CA TRP A 170 14.68 -29.45 8.66
C TRP A 170 13.73 -28.50 7.93
N ARG A 171 12.62 -28.14 8.58
CA ARG A 171 11.69 -27.09 8.14
C ARG A 171 11.11 -26.33 9.34
N PRO A 172 10.69 -25.07 9.17
CA PRO A 172 9.96 -24.35 10.21
C PRO A 172 8.59 -24.99 10.51
N GLU A 173 8.30 -25.25 11.78
CA GLU A 173 7.02 -25.85 12.23
C GLU A 173 6.10 -24.84 12.93
N VAL A 174 6.53 -23.57 13.03
CA VAL A 174 5.74 -22.50 13.64
C VAL A 174 4.44 -22.33 12.84
N LYS A 175 3.31 -22.35 13.55
CA LYS A 175 1.99 -22.20 12.95
C LYS A 175 1.75 -20.76 12.50
N LEU A 176 0.97 -20.62 11.43
CA LEU A 176 0.48 -19.33 10.97
C LEU A 176 -0.66 -18.85 11.89
N HIS A 177 -0.64 -17.56 12.24
CA HIS A 177 -1.66 -16.92 13.09
C HIS A 177 -2.23 -15.66 12.43
N GLY A 178 -3.35 -15.18 12.98
CA GLY A 178 -3.96 -13.90 12.58
C GLY A 178 -4.22 -13.74 11.08
N LYS A 179 -3.89 -12.57 10.53
CA LYS A 179 -4.08 -12.26 9.10
C LYS A 179 -3.19 -13.13 8.19
N CYS A 180 -2.10 -13.70 8.70
CA CYS A 180 -1.17 -14.53 7.93
C CYS A 180 -1.79 -15.87 7.50
N ARG A 181 -2.64 -16.48 8.35
CA ARG A 181 -3.29 -17.77 8.04
C ARG A 181 -4.51 -17.67 7.14
N VAL A 182 -5.18 -16.51 7.09
CA VAL A 182 -6.53 -16.35 6.48
C VAL A 182 -6.58 -16.84 5.02
N ASN A 183 -5.52 -16.63 4.25
CA ASN A 183 -5.53 -16.96 2.82
C ASN A 183 -4.98 -18.34 2.51
N VAL A 184 -3.92 -18.77 3.19
CA VAL A 184 -3.13 -19.94 2.79
C VAL A 184 -3.52 -21.21 3.54
N SER A 185 -3.93 -21.09 4.81
CA SER A 185 -4.31 -22.25 5.64
C SER A 185 -5.60 -22.92 5.16
N ASN A 186 -6.46 -22.19 4.44
CA ASN A 186 -7.62 -22.78 3.76
C ASN A 186 -7.23 -23.82 2.69
N TYR A 187 -5.95 -23.87 2.30
CA TYR A 187 -5.40 -24.76 1.28
C TYR A 187 -4.36 -25.73 1.84
N GLY A 188 -4.34 -25.94 3.17
CA GLY A 188 -3.45 -26.91 3.82
C GLY A 188 -2.03 -26.39 4.10
N LEU A 189 -1.80 -25.07 3.99
CA LEU A 189 -0.54 -24.43 4.37
C LEU A 189 -0.69 -23.82 5.77
N ASP A 190 -0.32 -24.57 6.81
CA ASP A 190 -0.61 -24.21 8.21
C ASP A 190 0.61 -23.73 8.98
N THR A 191 1.81 -23.99 8.47
CA THR A 191 3.09 -23.57 9.06
C THR A 191 3.90 -22.69 8.11
N TYR A 192 4.84 -21.91 8.65
CA TYR A 192 5.76 -21.13 7.81
C TYR A 192 6.62 -22.01 6.88
N GLY A 193 6.88 -23.27 7.25
CA GLY A 193 7.59 -24.22 6.39
C GLY A 193 6.79 -24.64 5.16
N ASP A 194 5.47 -24.66 5.22
CA ASP A 194 4.59 -25.03 4.09
C ASP A 194 4.58 -23.95 2.99
N LEU A 195 5.09 -22.75 3.28
CA LEU A 195 5.19 -21.65 2.32
C LEU A 195 6.34 -21.85 1.30
N PHE A 196 7.15 -22.89 1.45
CA PHE A 196 8.32 -23.17 0.62
C PHE A 196 8.22 -24.54 -0.04
N THR A 197 8.78 -24.69 -1.24
CA THR A 197 8.97 -26.02 -1.84
C THR A 197 10.08 -26.79 -1.10
N PRO A 198 10.11 -28.13 -1.17
CA PRO A 198 11.20 -28.93 -0.59
C PRO A 198 12.59 -28.47 -1.06
N ARG A 199 12.75 -28.11 -2.34
CA ARG A 199 14.00 -27.59 -2.89
C ARG A 199 14.37 -26.23 -2.31
N GLN A 200 13.41 -25.30 -2.17
CA GLN A 200 13.64 -24.01 -1.50
C GLN A 200 14.06 -24.19 -0.04
N LEU A 201 13.43 -25.12 0.70
CA LEU A 201 13.80 -25.44 2.08
C LEU A 201 15.24 -25.97 2.18
N VAL A 202 15.63 -26.93 1.34
CA VAL A 202 17.02 -27.45 1.28
C VAL A 202 18.01 -26.31 1.03
N ALA A 203 17.68 -25.40 0.13
CA ALA A 203 18.57 -24.29 -0.18
C ALA A 203 18.70 -23.26 0.95
N LEU A 204 17.57 -22.80 1.51
CA LEU A 204 17.58 -21.82 2.60
C LEU A 204 18.26 -22.40 3.86
N THR A 205 18.03 -23.68 4.16
CA THR A 205 18.72 -24.36 5.27
C THR A 205 20.22 -24.49 5.03
N THR A 206 20.64 -24.89 3.82
CA THR A 206 22.06 -24.94 3.45
C THR A 206 22.75 -23.59 3.62
N PHE A 207 22.12 -22.50 3.17
CA PHE A 207 22.68 -21.17 3.36
C PHE A 207 22.65 -20.70 4.81
N SER A 208 21.63 -21.06 5.59
CA SER A 208 21.58 -20.78 7.03
C SER A 208 22.75 -21.44 7.76
N ASP A 209 23.03 -22.71 7.45
CA ASP A 209 24.11 -23.49 8.06
C ASP A 209 25.50 -22.99 7.64
N LEU A 210 25.61 -22.33 6.48
CA LEU A 210 26.83 -21.69 6.01
C LEU A 210 27.12 -20.33 6.68
N VAL A 211 26.16 -19.72 7.40
CA VAL A 211 26.40 -18.44 8.09
C VAL A 211 27.44 -18.59 9.20
N PRO A 212 27.32 -19.55 10.15
CA PRO A 212 28.38 -19.80 11.14
C PRO A 212 29.75 -20.10 10.54
N GLU A 213 29.80 -20.86 9.43
CA GLU A 213 31.07 -21.13 8.73
C GLU A 213 31.68 -19.86 8.12
N ALA A 214 30.84 -18.95 7.61
CA ALA A 214 31.29 -17.66 7.09
C ALA A 214 31.80 -16.73 8.20
N ILE A 215 31.16 -16.75 9.37
CA ILE A 215 31.60 -16.01 10.56
C ILE A 215 33.00 -16.48 10.96
N GLU A 216 33.21 -17.79 11.12
CA GLU A 216 34.51 -18.31 11.55
C GLU A 216 35.62 -17.95 10.55
N ARG A 217 35.35 -18.05 9.24
CA ARG A 217 36.32 -17.62 8.22
C ARG A 217 36.60 -16.11 8.30
N CYS A 218 35.57 -15.30 8.47
CA CYS A 218 35.72 -13.85 8.59
C CYS A 218 36.54 -13.45 9.82
N ARG A 219 36.37 -14.16 10.94
CA ARG A 219 37.14 -13.97 12.18
C ARG A 219 38.61 -14.29 11.96
N GLN A 220 38.92 -15.40 11.28
CA GLN A 220 40.30 -15.78 10.92
C GLN A 220 40.95 -14.75 10.00
N ASP A 221 40.22 -14.26 8.99
CA ASP A 221 40.71 -13.24 8.07
C ASP A 221 40.98 -11.91 8.81
N ALA A 222 40.10 -11.51 9.75
CA ALA A 222 40.28 -10.31 10.57
C ALA A 222 41.50 -10.41 11.52
N LEU A 223 41.72 -11.58 12.12
CA LEU A 223 42.92 -11.85 12.93
C LEU A 223 44.19 -11.78 12.07
N ALA A 224 44.18 -12.39 10.89
CA ALA A 224 45.31 -12.36 9.95
C ALA A 224 45.60 -10.94 9.44
N ALA A 225 44.58 -10.09 9.34
CA ALA A 225 44.71 -8.68 8.99
C ALA A 225 45.21 -7.80 10.15
N GLY A 226 45.42 -8.36 11.34
CA GLY A 226 45.97 -7.66 12.50
C GLY A 226 44.95 -6.84 13.30
N LEU A 227 43.66 -7.14 13.20
CA LEU A 227 42.65 -6.48 14.02
C LEU A 227 42.83 -6.88 15.51
N PRO A 228 42.92 -5.92 16.46
CA PRO A 228 43.13 -6.23 17.88
C PRO A 228 41.97 -7.05 18.46
N ASP A 229 42.29 -8.14 19.14
CA ASP A 229 41.31 -9.02 19.77
C ASP A 229 41.00 -8.58 21.20
N ASP A 230 39.74 -8.22 21.45
CA ASP A 230 39.19 -7.87 22.76
C ASP A 230 38.55 -9.07 23.47
N GLY A 231 38.45 -10.22 22.79
CA GLY A 231 37.84 -11.45 23.31
C GLY A 231 36.32 -11.38 23.47
N LEU A 232 35.66 -10.35 22.94
CA LEU A 232 34.22 -10.11 23.11
C LEU A 232 33.44 -10.33 21.81
N GLY A 233 32.26 -10.95 21.95
CA GLY A 233 31.27 -11.05 20.87
C GLY A 233 30.50 -9.74 20.67
N LEU A 234 29.77 -9.67 19.57
CA LEU A 234 28.97 -8.52 19.14
C LEU A 234 27.88 -8.16 20.16
N ASP A 235 27.15 -9.15 20.70
CA ASP A 235 26.10 -8.93 21.70
C ASP A 235 26.67 -8.42 23.04
N ALA A 236 27.94 -8.71 23.32
CA ALA A 236 28.67 -8.21 24.49
C ALA A 236 29.32 -6.82 24.26
N GLY A 237 29.07 -6.18 23.12
CA GLY A 237 29.63 -4.87 22.79
C GLY A 237 31.09 -4.89 22.33
N GLY A 238 31.59 -6.05 21.87
CA GLY A 238 32.94 -6.17 21.33
C GLY A 238 33.15 -5.37 20.03
N ASN A 239 34.40 -5.07 19.72
CA ASN A 239 34.84 -4.43 18.48
C ASN A 239 36.05 -5.14 17.83
N GLY A 240 36.51 -6.26 18.40
CA GLY A 240 37.57 -7.10 17.84
C GLY A 240 37.11 -8.03 16.69
N PRO A 241 37.98 -8.97 16.27
CA PRO A 241 37.72 -9.92 15.18
C PRO A 241 36.42 -10.70 15.32
N THR A 242 36.08 -11.12 16.54
CA THR A 242 34.86 -11.88 16.82
C THR A 242 33.61 -11.05 16.55
N ALA A 243 33.51 -9.86 17.16
CA ALA A 243 32.38 -8.97 16.94
C ALA A 243 32.25 -8.50 15.48
N TYR A 244 33.37 -8.22 14.80
CA TYR A 244 33.36 -7.90 13.36
C TYR A 244 32.80 -9.04 12.52
N ALA A 245 33.27 -10.27 12.74
CA ALA A 245 32.82 -11.44 12.01
C ALA A 245 31.34 -11.76 12.27
N GLU A 246 30.90 -11.64 13.51
CA GLU A 246 29.49 -11.79 13.88
C GLU A 246 28.61 -10.72 13.22
N ALA A 247 29.08 -9.47 13.12
CA ALA A 247 28.37 -8.40 12.42
C ALA A 247 28.23 -8.71 10.91
N VAL A 248 29.27 -9.24 10.27
CA VAL A 248 29.17 -9.76 8.90
C VAL A 248 28.13 -10.90 8.83
N GLY A 249 28.11 -11.80 9.81
CA GLY A 249 27.11 -12.85 9.95
C GLY A 249 25.67 -12.33 10.01
N VAL A 250 25.42 -11.25 10.75
CA VAL A 250 24.10 -10.58 10.81
C VAL A 250 23.66 -10.10 9.43
N TYR A 251 24.55 -9.43 8.68
CA TYR A 251 24.22 -8.95 7.34
C TYR A 251 23.97 -10.09 6.34
N LEU A 252 24.71 -11.20 6.47
CA LEU A 252 24.46 -12.40 5.67
C LEU A 252 23.10 -13.03 6.01
N ALA A 253 22.71 -13.05 7.29
CA ALA A 253 21.38 -13.49 7.71
C ALA A 253 20.27 -12.57 7.18
N PHE A 254 20.50 -11.25 7.12
CA PHE A 254 19.56 -10.31 6.48
C PHE A 254 19.45 -10.54 4.96
N ALA A 255 20.57 -10.82 4.28
CA ALA A 255 20.56 -11.22 2.88
C ALA A 255 19.74 -12.50 2.66
N LEU A 256 19.83 -13.46 3.59
CA LEU A 256 19.04 -14.68 3.57
C LEU A 256 17.54 -14.42 3.80
N SER A 257 17.18 -13.58 4.78
CA SER A 257 15.81 -13.14 5.02
C SER A 257 15.20 -12.51 3.76
N ARG A 258 15.93 -11.62 3.09
CA ARG A 258 15.51 -11.04 1.82
C ARG A 258 15.38 -12.11 0.73
N THR A 259 16.27 -13.09 0.70
CA THR A 259 16.19 -14.20 -0.26
C THR A 259 14.96 -15.08 -0.01
N ALA A 260 14.58 -15.33 1.24
CA ALA A 260 13.37 -16.08 1.59
C ALA A 260 12.09 -15.36 1.13
N ASP A 261 12.02 -14.03 1.26
CA ASP A 261 10.89 -13.21 0.78
C ASP A 261 10.70 -13.28 -0.76
N TRP A 262 11.79 -13.40 -1.51
CA TRP A 262 11.78 -13.52 -2.98
C TRP A 262 11.82 -14.96 -3.49
N GLY A 263 12.00 -15.94 -2.60
CA GLY A 263 12.34 -17.33 -2.91
C GLY A 263 11.46 -18.34 -2.19
N ASN A 264 10.16 -18.09 -2.15
CA ASN A 264 9.16 -18.98 -1.56
C ASN A 264 8.13 -19.43 -2.63
N SER A 265 7.24 -20.36 -2.27
CA SER A 265 6.20 -20.88 -3.17
C SER A 265 5.01 -19.92 -3.36
N LEU A 266 5.13 -18.70 -2.82
CA LEU A 266 4.20 -17.60 -2.93
C LEU A 266 4.81 -16.36 -3.60
N SER A 267 5.98 -16.49 -4.22
CA SER A 267 6.61 -15.47 -5.06
C SER A 267 6.08 -15.56 -6.48
N ARG A 268 5.43 -14.51 -7.01
CA ARG A 268 4.86 -14.51 -8.37
C ARG A 268 5.91 -14.15 -9.44
N TRP A 269 5.65 -14.51 -10.70
CA TRP A 269 6.41 -13.97 -11.83
C TRP A 269 5.83 -12.63 -12.29
N GLU A 270 6.67 -11.66 -12.61
CA GLU A 270 6.26 -10.40 -13.24
C GLU A 270 6.76 -10.38 -14.70
N SER A 271 5.82 -10.43 -15.65
CA SER A 271 6.11 -10.64 -17.06
C SER A 271 6.66 -9.42 -17.79
N LYS A 272 6.52 -8.21 -17.25
CA LYS A 272 7.00 -6.97 -17.87
C LYS A 272 8.46 -6.71 -17.53
N ALA A 273 8.81 -6.82 -16.25
CA ALA A 273 10.14 -6.73 -15.69
C ALA A 273 10.94 -8.03 -15.83
N GLN A 274 10.25 -9.16 -16.09
CA GLN A 274 10.84 -10.48 -16.34
C GLN A 274 11.69 -10.96 -15.15
N VAL A 275 11.10 -10.86 -13.95
CA VAL A 275 11.71 -11.24 -12.67
C VAL A 275 10.66 -11.85 -11.72
N PRO A 276 11.08 -12.69 -10.76
CA PRO A 276 10.23 -13.03 -9.62
C PRO A 276 9.86 -11.77 -8.84
N GLN A 277 8.81 -11.82 -8.03
CA GLN A 277 8.41 -10.76 -7.10
C GLN A 277 8.33 -11.32 -5.68
N GLN A 278 8.63 -10.45 -4.72
CA GLN A 278 8.57 -10.76 -3.31
C GLN A 278 7.16 -11.14 -2.83
N LEU A 279 7.11 -11.89 -1.73
CA LEU A 279 5.87 -12.23 -1.04
C LEU A 279 5.22 -10.98 -0.45
N PHE A 280 5.99 -10.17 0.27
CA PHE A 280 5.46 -8.99 0.99
C PHE A 280 5.38 -7.75 0.09
N GLY A 281 4.58 -7.83 -0.98
CA GLY A 281 4.09 -6.64 -1.71
C GLY A 281 2.95 -5.90 -0.98
N ARG A 282 2.43 -6.49 0.10
CA ARG A 282 1.40 -5.97 1.02
C ARG A 282 1.60 -6.58 2.40
N HIS A 283 0.96 -6.04 3.44
CA HIS A 283 1.03 -6.53 4.83
C HIS A 283 0.21 -7.82 5.07
N ALA A 284 0.34 -8.81 4.19
CA ALA A 284 -0.36 -10.08 4.25
C ALA A 284 0.40 -11.18 3.49
N ILE A 285 0.06 -12.44 3.76
CA ILE A 285 0.51 -13.62 3.00
C ILE A 285 -0.64 -14.07 2.10
N PRO A 286 -0.69 -13.66 0.83
CA PRO A 286 -1.73 -14.09 -0.10
C PRO A 286 -1.46 -15.48 -0.67
N MET A 287 -2.52 -16.23 -0.96
CA MET A 287 -2.41 -17.43 -1.77
C MET A 287 -2.16 -17.05 -3.23
N ILE A 288 -1.24 -17.74 -3.90
CA ILE A 288 -1.03 -17.66 -5.35
C ILE A 288 -1.03 -19.06 -5.98
N TRP A 289 -1.39 -19.11 -7.26
CA TRP A 289 -1.69 -20.35 -7.97
C TRP A 289 -0.54 -20.80 -8.86
N ASP A 290 0.11 -19.85 -9.50
CA ASP A 290 1.38 -20.01 -10.20
C ASP A 290 2.47 -19.16 -9.54
N PHE A 291 3.68 -19.71 -9.41
CA PHE A 291 4.78 -19.10 -8.68
C PHE A 291 6.12 -19.26 -9.41
N ALA A 292 7.02 -18.31 -9.16
CA ALA A 292 8.38 -18.29 -9.65
C ALA A 292 9.34 -18.76 -8.55
N GLU A 293 10.04 -19.86 -8.79
CA GLU A 293 11.16 -20.28 -7.95
C GLU A 293 12.46 -19.74 -8.54
N ALA A 294 13.03 -18.71 -7.90
CA ALA A 294 14.30 -18.12 -8.30
C ALA A 294 15.47 -19.10 -8.11
N ASN A 295 16.47 -19.03 -8.99
CA ASN A 295 17.74 -19.72 -8.78
C ASN A 295 18.56 -19.01 -7.71
N ILE A 296 18.53 -19.59 -6.50
CA ILE A 296 19.22 -19.06 -5.33
C ILE A 296 20.76 -19.00 -5.48
N LEU A 297 21.34 -19.89 -6.29
CA LEU A 297 22.77 -19.96 -6.61
C LEU A 297 23.17 -19.04 -7.77
N GLY A 298 22.21 -18.40 -8.43
CA GLY A 298 22.43 -17.46 -9.52
C GLY A 298 22.93 -16.10 -9.04
N SER A 299 22.86 -15.11 -9.95
CA SER A 299 23.19 -13.70 -9.70
C SER A 299 22.02 -12.75 -9.98
N SER A 300 20.86 -13.29 -10.38
CA SER A 300 19.66 -12.51 -10.68
C SER A 300 18.83 -12.26 -9.41
N THR A 301 17.81 -11.39 -9.52
CA THR A 301 16.81 -11.15 -8.48
C THR A 301 16.27 -12.45 -7.89
N GLY A 302 16.21 -12.54 -6.55
CA GLY A 302 15.84 -13.75 -5.81
C GLY A 302 17.01 -14.67 -5.47
N SER A 303 18.24 -14.38 -5.94
CA SER A 303 19.46 -15.06 -5.48
C SER A 303 20.05 -14.44 -4.23
N LEU A 304 20.83 -15.22 -3.48
CA LEU A 304 21.56 -14.72 -2.32
C LEU A 304 22.60 -13.66 -2.73
N ASP A 305 23.25 -13.85 -3.87
CA ASP A 305 24.23 -12.92 -4.42
C ASP A 305 23.61 -11.54 -4.67
N ALA A 306 22.47 -11.50 -5.36
CA ALA A 306 21.74 -10.26 -5.61
C ALA A 306 21.27 -9.58 -4.30
N SER A 307 20.78 -10.36 -3.33
CA SER A 307 20.38 -9.84 -2.01
C SER A 307 21.57 -9.21 -1.27
N THR A 308 22.72 -9.88 -1.28
CA THR A 308 23.95 -9.39 -0.64
C THR A 308 24.47 -8.12 -1.31
N GLN A 309 24.50 -8.09 -2.65
CA GLN A 309 24.93 -6.93 -3.43
C GLN A 309 24.05 -5.70 -3.18
N ASN A 310 22.74 -5.88 -3.01
CA ASN A 310 21.82 -4.78 -2.71
C ASN A 310 22.07 -4.17 -1.32
N ILE A 311 22.34 -5.02 -0.32
CA ILE A 311 22.72 -4.56 1.02
C ILE A 311 24.05 -3.80 0.96
N TYR A 312 25.06 -4.37 0.32
CA TYR A 312 26.37 -3.73 0.14
C TYR A 312 26.26 -2.35 -0.54
N LYS A 313 25.54 -2.26 -1.66
CA LYS A 313 25.32 -0.98 -2.38
C LYS A 313 24.61 0.06 -1.51
N SER A 314 23.73 -0.38 -0.62
CA SER A 314 23.04 0.53 0.31
C SER A 314 24.03 1.08 1.34
N PHE A 315 24.89 0.23 1.90
CA PHE A 315 25.95 0.67 2.81
C PHE A 315 26.90 1.67 2.15
N VAL A 316 27.42 1.37 0.96
CA VAL A 316 28.34 2.28 0.25
C VAL A 316 27.71 3.65 0.05
N LYS A 317 26.41 3.72 -0.25
CA LYS A 317 25.71 5.00 -0.41
C LYS A 317 25.46 5.73 0.92
N SER A 318 25.09 5.00 1.98
CA SER A 318 24.74 5.59 3.27
C SER A 318 25.95 5.97 4.13
N SER A 319 27.09 5.30 3.95
CA SER A 319 28.31 5.50 4.77
C SER A 319 29.34 6.45 4.15
N ALA A 320 29.14 6.89 2.90
CA ALA A 320 30.13 7.71 2.19
C ALA A 320 30.19 9.17 2.65
N GLU A 321 29.16 9.72 3.31
CA GLU A 321 29.05 11.17 3.55
C GLU A 321 28.90 11.59 5.02
N PHE A 322 28.57 10.69 5.96
CA PHE A 322 28.37 11.05 7.38
C PHE A 322 28.97 10.02 8.34
N VAL A 323 29.93 10.46 9.16
CA VAL A 323 30.62 9.65 10.18
C VAL A 323 30.30 10.19 11.58
N ILE A 324 29.02 10.34 11.90
CA ILE A 324 28.59 10.61 13.28
C ILE A 324 28.10 9.29 13.86
N PRO A 325 28.67 8.81 14.98
CA PRO A 325 28.18 7.62 15.66
C PRO A 325 26.71 7.78 16.04
N GLY A 326 25.88 6.82 15.65
CA GLY A 326 24.50 6.67 16.10
C GLY A 326 24.39 5.52 17.11
N HIS A 327 23.42 5.62 18.01
CA HIS A 327 23.09 4.53 18.94
C HIS A 327 21.65 4.09 18.71
N ALA A 328 21.43 2.79 18.73
CA ALA A 328 20.10 2.18 18.71
C ALA A 328 19.97 1.25 19.92
N LEU A 329 18.79 1.23 20.51
CA LEU A 329 18.48 0.43 21.69
C LEU A 329 17.04 -0.09 21.59
N LEU A 330 16.81 -1.28 22.12
CA LEU A 330 15.48 -1.88 22.25
C LEU A 330 14.99 -1.61 23.67
N ASP A 331 13.81 -0.99 23.80
CA ASP A 331 13.17 -0.71 25.09
C ASP A 331 11.64 -0.70 24.94
N ASP A 332 10.91 -0.88 26.04
CA ASP A 332 9.46 -0.77 26.06
C ASP A 332 9.04 0.70 26.13
N ALA A 333 8.37 1.19 25.07
CA ALA A 333 7.92 2.57 24.96
C ALA A 333 7.07 3.04 26.16
N GLN A 334 6.38 2.12 26.85
CA GLN A 334 5.57 2.42 28.03
C GLN A 334 6.39 2.72 29.29
N THR A 335 7.67 2.33 29.32
CA THR A 335 8.51 2.40 30.54
C THR A 335 9.90 2.98 30.32
N GLN A 336 10.33 3.16 29.06
CA GLN A 336 11.65 3.67 28.71
C GLN A 336 11.94 5.04 29.33
N GLY A 337 13.22 5.31 29.63
CA GLY A 337 13.72 6.61 30.13
C GLY A 337 14.59 7.39 29.15
N ILE A 338 14.79 6.88 27.94
CA ILE A 338 15.71 7.43 26.94
C ILE A 338 15.25 8.78 26.36
N THR A 339 13.96 9.08 26.45
CA THR A 339 13.38 10.33 25.92
C THR A 339 13.51 11.53 26.85
N ALA A 340 14.01 11.33 28.07
CA ALA A 340 14.21 12.40 29.03
C ALA A 340 15.02 13.58 28.43
N GLN A 341 14.39 14.76 28.38
CA GLN A 341 14.94 16.00 27.83
C GLN A 341 15.43 15.88 26.37
N ARG A 342 14.76 15.04 25.56
CA ARG A 342 15.04 14.89 24.12
C ARG A 342 13.95 15.51 23.25
N VAL A 343 14.32 15.85 22.02
CA VAL A 343 13.37 16.07 20.92
C VAL A 343 12.94 14.70 20.41
N VAL A 344 11.64 14.45 20.35
CA VAL A 344 11.09 13.14 19.98
C VAL A 344 10.38 13.22 18.64
N SER A 345 10.73 12.30 17.76
CA SER A 345 10.02 12.03 16.51
C SER A 345 9.79 10.52 16.43
N THR A 346 8.54 10.07 16.36
CA THR A 346 8.18 8.66 16.54
C THR A 346 7.05 8.20 15.61
N ASP A 347 7.03 6.90 15.33
CA ASP A 347 6.03 6.22 14.50
C ASP A 347 5.43 5.02 15.27
N PRO A 348 4.34 5.22 16.04
CA PRO A 348 3.73 4.17 16.86
C PRO A 348 2.98 3.12 16.01
N PRO A 349 2.67 1.94 16.58
CA PRO A 349 1.94 0.88 15.88
C PRO A 349 0.52 1.30 15.44
N TYR A 350 0.12 0.86 14.24
CA TYR A 350 -1.14 1.23 13.58
C TYR A 350 -2.34 0.36 13.98
N TYR A 351 -2.73 0.39 15.26
CA TYR A 351 -3.97 -0.22 15.75
C TYR A 351 -4.15 -1.70 15.33
N ASP A 352 -5.06 -2.00 14.40
CA ASP A 352 -5.35 -3.33 13.87
C ASP A 352 -4.88 -3.52 12.41
N ASN A 353 -4.18 -2.54 11.84
CA ASN A 353 -3.79 -2.53 10.44
C ASN A 353 -2.76 -3.63 10.13
N ILE A 354 -1.68 -3.67 10.90
CA ILE A 354 -0.53 -4.57 10.70
C ILE A 354 -0.29 -5.40 11.96
N GLY A 355 -0.30 -6.73 11.82
CA GLY A 355 0.19 -7.66 12.85
C GLY A 355 1.66 -7.96 12.62
N TYR A 356 2.54 -7.05 13.06
CA TYR A 356 3.99 -7.15 12.83
C TYR A 356 4.56 -8.43 13.42
N ALA A 357 4.14 -8.79 14.62
CA ALA A 357 4.69 -9.96 15.30
C ALA A 357 4.31 -11.26 14.58
N ASP A 358 3.09 -11.37 14.05
CA ASP A 358 2.69 -12.53 13.23
C ASP A 358 3.49 -12.56 11.91
N LEU A 359 3.62 -11.44 11.21
CA LEU A 359 4.36 -11.39 9.94
C LEU A 359 5.87 -11.65 10.14
N SER A 360 6.43 -11.19 11.25
CA SER A 360 7.86 -11.31 11.57
C SER A 360 8.30 -12.75 11.76
N ASP A 361 7.41 -13.67 12.15
CA ASP A 361 7.75 -15.08 12.30
C ASP A 361 8.24 -15.71 10.99
N PHE A 362 7.81 -15.19 9.83
CA PHE A 362 8.33 -15.61 8.52
C PHE A 362 9.85 -15.46 8.43
N PHE A 363 10.40 -14.38 8.97
CA PHE A 363 11.83 -14.10 8.98
C PHE A 363 12.52 -14.68 10.22
N TYR A 364 11.85 -14.62 11.36
CA TYR A 364 12.39 -15.03 12.66
C TYR A 364 12.90 -16.46 12.65
N VAL A 365 12.19 -17.39 12.01
CA VAL A 365 12.59 -18.80 11.96
C VAL A 365 13.96 -19.00 11.29
N TRP A 366 14.27 -18.21 10.26
CA TRP A 366 15.56 -18.23 9.57
C TRP A 366 16.63 -17.48 10.36
N LEU A 367 16.31 -16.28 10.84
CA LEU A 367 17.23 -15.48 11.66
C LEU A 367 17.66 -16.23 12.92
N ARG A 368 16.72 -16.89 13.61
CA ARG A 368 16.99 -17.72 14.77
C ARG A 368 17.94 -18.86 14.46
N LYS A 369 17.77 -19.53 13.31
CA LYS A 369 18.66 -20.62 12.89
C LYS A 369 20.09 -20.13 12.66
N CYS A 370 20.25 -18.92 12.11
CA CYS A 370 21.56 -18.33 11.82
C CYS A 370 22.23 -17.69 13.04
N LEU A 371 21.47 -16.98 13.88
CA LEU A 371 22.01 -15.96 14.80
C LEU A 371 21.80 -16.28 16.28
N ARG A 372 21.16 -17.40 16.64
CA ARG A 372 20.92 -17.75 18.06
C ARG A 372 22.19 -17.89 18.90
N GLN A 373 23.31 -18.26 18.29
CA GLN A 373 24.60 -18.35 18.99
C GLN A 373 25.18 -16.96 19.30
N ILE A 374 24.85 -15.95 18.49
CA ILE A 374 25.32 -14.57 18.63
C ILE A 374 24.41 -13.79 19.58
N PHE A 375 23.08 -13.89 19.39
CA PHE A 375 22.07 -13.20 20.19
C PHE A 375 21.15 -14.20 20.90
N PRO A 376 21.64 -14.92 21.92
CA PRO A 376 20.85 -15.94 22.60
C PRO A 376 19.59 -15.38 23.26
N GLY A 377 19.62 -14.12 23.72
CA GLY A 377 18.47 -13.43 24.30
C GLY A 377 17.36 -13.15 23.28
N LEU A 378 17.70 -12.56 22.12
CA LEU A 378 16.73 -12.23 21.06
C LEU A 378 16.09 -13.49 20.44
N TYR A 379 16.85 -14.59 20.40
CA TYR A 379 16.45 -15.84 19.74
C TYR A 379 16.15 -17.00 20.71
N ALA A 380 15.83 -16.68 21.97
CA ALA A 380 15.52 -17.66 23.01
C ALA A 380 14.25 -18.46 22.69
N THR A 381 13.19 -17.78 22.23
CA THR A 381 11.88 -18.37 21.94
C THR A 381 11.81 -18.98 20.54
N VAL A 382 10.75 -19.75 20.25
CA VAL A 382 10.54 -20.39 18.94
C VAL A 382 9.87 -19.43 17.93
N ALA A 383 9.16 -18.41 18.42
CA ALA A 383 8.49 -17.36 17.65
C ALA A 383 8.71 -16.00 18.34
N VAL A 384 8.51 -14.88 17.65
CA VAL A 384 8.64 -13.56 18.27
C VAL A 384 7.57 -13.33 19.33
N PRO A 385 7.87 -12.58 20.42
CA PRO A 385 6.91 -12.27 21.46
C PRO A 385 5.65 -11.61 20.88
N LYS A 386 4.49 -12.22 21.14
CA LYS A 386 3.20 -11.64 20.73
C LYS A 386 2.67 -10.71 21.81
N ALA A 387 2.61 -11.18 23.06
CA ALA A 387 1.89 -10.52 24.16
C ALA A 387 2.21 -9.03 24.34
N GLN A 388 3.46 -8.62 24.11
CA GLN A 388 3.94 -7.24 24.28
C GLN A 388 3.65 -6.34 23.06
N GLU A 389 3.32 -6.89 21.89
CA GLU A 389 2.99 -6.09 20.71
C GLU A 389 1.65 -5.36 20.93
N LEU A 390 1.72 -4.03 20.90
CA LEU A 390 0.60 -3.11 21.10
C LEU A 390 -0.26 -3.00 19.83
N VAL A 391 -1.16 -3.97 19.63
CA VAL A 391 -2.11 -4.04 18.50
C VAL A 391 -3.52 -4.39 18.95
N ALA A 392 -4.52 -3.85 18.24
CA ALA A 392 -5.93 -4.07 18.50
C ALA A 392 -6.50 -5.26 17.70
N THR A 393 -5.88 -6.42 17.83
CA THR A 393 -6.28 -7.61 17.07
C THR A 393 -7.24 -8.53 17.87
N PRO A 394 -8.52 -8.69 17.48
CA PRO A 394 -9.53 -9.37 18.32
C PRO A 394 -9.17 -10.80 18.73
N TYR A 395 -8.59 -11.60 17.82
CA TYR A 395 -8.25 -13.00 18.13
C TYR A 395 -7.19 -13.12 19.24
N ARG A 396 -6.40 -12.07 19.48
CA ARG A 396 -5.36 -12.03 20.52
C ARG A 396 -5.92 -11.68 21.90
N HIS A 397 -7.07 -11.01 21.95
CA HIS A 397 -7.65 -10.42 23.17
C HIS A 397 -9.05 -10.99 23.50
N GLY A 398 -9.57 -11.88 22.66
CA GLY A 398 -10.83 -12.62 22.85
C GLY A 398 -12.08 -11.89 22.37
N SER A 399 -12.07 -10.56 22.30
CA SER A 399 -13.14 -9.76 21.68
C SER A 399 -12.58 -8.49 21.06
N LYS A 400 -13.40 -7.79 20.26
CA LYS A 400 -13.02 -6.51 19.67
C LYS A 400 -12.78 -5.49 20.79
N GLU A 401 -13.72 -5.36 21.72
CA GLU A 401 -13.70 -4.38 22.83
C GLU A 401 -12.46 -4.53 23.71
N LYS A 402 -12.07 -5.78 24.03
CA LYS A 402 -10.85 -6.05 24.79
C LYS A 402 -9.59 -5.66 24.03
N ALA A 403 -9.57 -5.84 22.72
CA ALA A 403 -8.46 -5.45 21.88
C ALA A 403 -8.32 -3.91 21.79
N GLU A 404 -9.45 -3.20 21.68
CA GLU A 404 -9.46 -1.74 21.66
C GLU A 404 -8.97 -1.18 23.01
N ALA A 405 -9.46 -1.74 24.13
CA ALA A 405 -9.03 -1.35 25.47
C ALA A 405 -7.53 -1.59 25.70
N PHE A 406 -7.02 -2.77 25.33
CA PHE A 406 -5.59 -3.07 25.42
C PHE A 406 -4.73 -2.07 24.64
N PHE A 407 -5.12 -1.76 23.41
CA PHE A 407 -4.40 -0.79 22.59
C PHE A 407 -4.48 0.62 23.18
N LEU A 408 -5.68 1.09 23.52
CA LEU A 408 -5.90 2.42 24.10
C LEU A 408 -5.06 2.60 25.36
N ASP A 409 -5.13 1.67 26.31
CA ASP A 409 -4.43 1.76 27.59
C ASP A 409 -2.91 1.72 27.43
N GLY A 410 -2.40 0.86 26.53
CA GLY A 410 -0.96 0.77 26.28
C GLY A 410 -0.43 1.97 25.50
N MET A 411 -1.22 2.48 24.54
CA MET A 411 -0.86 3.67 23.76
C MET A 411 -0.89 4.92 24.63
N THR A 412 -1.91 5.08 25.48
CA THR A 412 -1.99 6.17 26.46
C THR A 412 -0.78 6.13 27.39
N ARG A 413 -0.36 4.96 27.87
CA ARG A 413 0.84 4.83 28.71
C ARG A 413 2.11 5.24 27.98
N ALA A 414 2.33 4.74 26.76
CA ALA A 414 3.49 5.10 25.96
C ALA A 414 3.53 6.61 25.66
N MET A 415 2.40 7.20 25.26
CA MET A 415 2.30 8.62 24.99
C MET A 415 2.46 9.46 26.26
N HIS A 416 1.92 9.02 27.40
CA HIS A 416 2.07 9.72 28.67
C HIS A 416 3.53 9.76 29.11
N ASN A 417 4.23 8.64 28.93
CA ASN A 417 5.67 8.57 29.19
C ASN A 417 6.46 9.57 28.34
N LEU A 418 6.09 9.75 27.06
CA LEU A 418 6.68 10.79 26.21
C LEU A 418 6.32 12.20 26.67
N ALA A 419 5.07 12.44 27.09
CA ALA A 419 4.59 13.76 27.51
C ALA A 419 5.33 14.28 28.75
N GLU A 420 5.65 13.39 29.69
CA GLU A 420 6.38 13.73 30.91
C GLU A 420 7.89 13.89 30.68
N GLN A 421 8.48 13.12 29.76
CA GLN A 421 9.92 13.06 29.62
C GLN A 421 10.50 13.98 28.55
N ALA A 422 9.79 14.21 27.44
CA ALA A 422 10.33 14.97 26.32
C ALA A 422 10.69 16.40 26.73
N HIS A 423 11.62 17.01 25.99
CA HIS A 423 12.07 18.36 26.29
C HIS A 423 10.92 19.37 26.04
N PRO A 424 10.47 20.15 27.05
CA PRO A 424 9.25 20.95 26.96
C PRO A 424 9.30 22.10 25.95
N ALA A 425 10.49 22.58 25.59
CA ALA A 425 10.65 23.65 24.60
C ALA A 425 10.24 23.22 23.17
N PHE A 426 10.37 21.93 22.84
CA PHE A 426 10.16 21.43 21.48
C PHE A 426 8.87 20.62 21.38
N PRO A 427 8.15 20.68 20.25
CA PRO A 427 7.06 19.76 20.02
C PRO A 427 7.58 18.35 19.78
N ILE A 428 6.71 17.36 19.97
CA ILE A 428 6.91 15.99 19.52
C ILE A 428 6.19 15.82 18.18
N THR A 429 6.80 15.06 17.28
CA THR A 429 6.16 14.66 16.02
C THR A 429 5.80 13.18 16.06
N ILE A 430 4.51 12.89 15.83
CA ILE A 430 3.99 11.53 15.80
C ILE A 430 3.47 11.22 14.41
N TYR A 431 4.06 10.23 13.75
CA TYR A 431 3.69 9.78 12.43
C TYR A 431 2.50 8.84 12.55
N TYR A 432 1.43 9.08 11.80
CA TYR A 432 0.27 8.21 11.80
C TYR A 432 -0.33 8.12 10.40
N ALA A 433 -0.39 6.89 9.89
CA ALA A 433 -0.90 6.57 8.56
C ALA A 433 -2.18 5.74 8.72
N PHE A 434 -3.34 6.41 8.70
CA PHE A 434 -4.63 5.71 8.74
C PHE A 434 -5.63 6.37 7.79
N LYS A 435 -6.24 5.55 6.92
CA LYS A 435 -7.30 5.97 6.02
C LYS A 435 -8.59 6.16 6.82
N GLN A 436 -9.14 7.38 6.85
CA GLN A 436 -10.41 7.66 7.53
C GLN A 436 -11.61 6.91 6.90
N ASN A 437 -11.44 6.31 5.70
CA ASN A 437 -12.50 5.72 4.87
C ASN A 437 -12.59 4.18 4.85
N GLU A 438 -12.20 3.44 5.89
CA GLU A 438 -12.32 1.96 5.90
C GLU A 438 -13.32 1.34 6.89
N THR A 439 -14.27 2.12 7.41
CA THR A 439 -15.47 1.57 8.06
C THR A 439 -16.74 2.01 7.35
N SER A 440 -16.97 1.45 6.16
CA SER A 440 -18.31 1.43 5.55
C SER A 440 -19.16 0.34 6.22
N ASP A 441 -19.49 0.54 7.50
CA ASP A 441 -20.79 0.07 7.98
C ASP A 441 -21.81 1.13 7.57
N THR A 442 -22.98 0.69 7.13
CA THR A 442 -24.09 1.46 6.53
C THR A 442 -24.68 2.59 7.40
N THR A 443 -24.00 3.00 8.47
CA THR A 443 -24.42 3.97 9.48
C THR A 443 -23.55 5.22 9.56
N GLY A 444 -22.59 5.43 8.65
CA GLY A 444 -21.84 6.70 8.58
C GLY A 444 -20.83 6.90 9.72
N THR A 445 -20.23 5.82 10.21
CA THR A 445 -19.33 5.83 11.37
C THR A 445 -17.88 6.09 10.99
N THR A 446 -17.34 7.14 11.60
CA THR A 446 -15.93 7.55 11.68
C THR A 446 -15.02 6.39 12.09
N SER A 447 -13.81 6.33 11.55
CA SER A 447 -12.81 5.28 11.82
C SER A 447 -12.50 5.10 13.32
N THR A 448 -12.84 3.92 13.85
CA THR A 448 -12.54 3.53 15.25
C THR A 448 -11.05 3.58 15.61
N GLY A 449 -10.14 3.32 14.65
CA GLY A 449 -8.69 3.34 14.90
C GLY A 449 -8.11 4.75 15.05
N TRP A 450 -8.56 5.71 14.24
CA TRP A 450 -8.11 7.11 14.34
C TRP A 450 -8.63 7.77 15.62
N GLU A 451 -9.90 7.53 15.96
CA GLU A 451 -10.52 7.98 17.20
C GLU A 451 -9.76 7.47 18.43
N THR A 452 -9.52 6.15 18.51
CA THR A 452 -8.86 5.52 19.66
C THR A 452 -7.42 6.04 19.82
N PHE A 453 -6.71 6.26 18.73
CA PHE A 453 -5.35 6.79 18.77
C PHE A 453 -5.30 8.26 19.25
N LEU A 454 -6.12 9.14 18.67
CA LEU A 454 -6.18 10.54 19.11
C LEU A 454 -6.64 10.66 20.56
N GLU A 455 -7.62 9.85 20.97
CA GLU A 455 -8.06 9.74 22.36
C GLU A 455 -6.88 9.35 23.26
N ALA A 456 -6.05 8.39 22.84
CA ALA A 456 -4.87 7.97 23.61
C ALA A 456 -3.87 9.11 23.82
N VAL A 457 -3.59 9.89 22.76
CA VAL A 457 -2.67 11.04 22.77
C VAL A 457 -3.20 12.17 23.67
N ILE A 458 -4.49 12.49 23.59
CA ILE A 458 -5.11 13.56 24.38
C ILE A 458 -5.21 13.18 25.86
N ARG A 459 -5.54 11.91 26.15
CA ARG A 459 -5.55 11.36 27.53
C ARG A 459 -4.17 11.32 28.16
N ALA A 460 -3.14 11.06 27.36
CA ALA A 460 -1.75 11.06 27.81
C ALA A 460 -1.24 12.43 28.29
N GLY A 461 -1.96 13.51 27.98
CA GLY A 461 -1.61 14.87 28.39
C GLY A 461 -1.06 15.73 27.26
N PHE A 462 -1.13 15.29 26.00
CA PHE A 462 -0.79 16.13 24.85
C PHE A 462 -1.98 16.99 24.40
N ALA A 463 -1.66 18.19 23.96
CA ALA A 463 -2.45 18.97 23.01
C ALA A 463 -1.85 18.80 21.62
N ILE A 464 -2.70 18.58 20.63
CA ILE A 464 -2.34 18.59 19.22
C ILE A 464 -2.23 20.06 18.81
N CYS A 465 -1.14 20.47 18.18
CA CYS A 465 -0.92 21.86 17.79
C CYS A 465 -0.74 22.03 16.28
N GLY A 466 -0.71 20.92 15.53
CA GLY A 466 -0.70 20.94 14.07
C GLY A 466 -0.75 19.54 13.48
N THR A 467 -1.07 19.48 12.19
CA THR A 467 -0.98 18.27 11.36
C THR A 467 -0.29 18.61 10.06
N TRP A 468 0.58 17.71 9.60
CA TRP A 468 1.28 17.87 8.33
C TRP A 468 1.03 16.64 7.46
N PRO A 469 0.33 16.79 6.32
CA PRO A 469 0.27 15.71 5.35
C PRO A 469 1.65 15.52 4.73
N MET A 470 2.10 14.28 4.66
CA MET A 470 3.41 13.91 4.14
C MET A 470 3.26 12.75 3.18
N ARG A 471 3.72 12.92 1.94
CA ARG A 471 3.75 11.85 0.95
C ARG A 471 4.81 10.83 1.31
N THR A 472 4.38 9.66 1.77
CA THR A 472 5.27 8.55 2.16
C THR A 472 5.30 7.43 1.13
N GLU A 473 4.42 7.49 0.12
CA GLU A 473 4.17 6.37 -0.77
C GLU A 473 4.90 6.43 -2.10
N MET A 474 5.46 5.29 -2.52
CA MET A 474 6.08 5.13 -3.83
C MET A 474 4.98 4.91 -4.88
N GLY A 475 4.94 5.74 -5.94
CA GLY A 475 3.89 5.68 -6.98
C GLY A 475 3.71 4.32 -7.67
N SER A 476 4.69 3.42 -7.52
CA SER A 476 4.71 2.04 -8.06
C SER A 476 4.15 0.97 -7.12
N ARG A 477 3.57 1.31 -5.95
CA ARG A 477 2.93 0.32 -5.07
C ARG A 477 1.83 -0.43 -5.83
N MET A 478 1.75 -1.75 -5.64
CA MET A 478 0.70 -2.57 -6.27
C MET A 478 -0.73 -2.14 -5.89
N ILE A 479 -0.92 -1.46 -4.76
CA ILE A 479 -2.21 -0.93 -4.31
C ILE A 479 -2.56 0.37 -5.09
N SER A 480 -1.58 1.20 -5.46
CA SER A 480 -1.81 2.42 -6.25
C SER A 480 -2.02 2.14 -7.75
N ALA A 481 -1.80 0.90 -8.22
CA ALA A 481 -2.08 0.50 -9.59
C ALA A 481 -3.60 0.38 -9.82
N GLY A 482 -4.24 1.51 -10.18
CA GLY A 482 -5.66 1.59 -10.52
C GLY A 482 -6.60 1.97 -9.39
N THR A 483 -6.08 2.39 -8.23
CA THR A 483 -6.87 3.07 -7.19
C THR A 483 -6.17 4.37 -6.78
N ASN A 484 -6.92 5.48 -6.68
CA ASN A 484 -6.50 6.73 -6.04
C ASN A 484 -6.35 6.50 -4.52
N ALA A 485 -5.49 5.55 -4.13
CA ALA A 485 -5.16 5.32 -2.73
C ALA A 485 -4.39 6.56 -2.21
N LEU A 486 -4.78 7.07 -1.03
CA LEU A 486 -4.11 8.19 -0.36
C LEU A 486 -2.59 8.01 -0.41
N ALA A 487 -1.91 9.02 -0.94
CA ALA A 487 -0.45 9.05 -1.07
C ALA A 487 0.26 9.47 0.23
N SER A 488 -0.49 9.80 1.29
CA SER A 488 -0.01 10.65 2.39
C SER A 488 -0.25 10.03 3.77
N SER A 489 0.81 9.96 4.59
CA SER A 489 0.75 9.82 6.05
C SER A 489 0.53 11.21 6.67
N ILE A 490 0.12 11.29 7.94
CA ILE A 490 -0.01 12.56 8.65
C ILE A 490 0.99 12.58 9.81
N VAL A 491 1.71 13.69 9.95
CA VAL A 491 2.51 13.96 11.14
C VAL A 491 1.68 14.83 12.08
N LEU A 492 1.34 14.30 13.26
CA LEU A 492 0.76 15.07 14.35
C LEU A 492 1.89 15.82 15.06
N VAL A 493 1.72 17.12 15.27
CA VAL A 493 2.61 17.93 16.09
C VAL A 493 1.95 18.10 17.44
N CYS A 494 2.59 17.61 18.49
CA CYS A 494 2.04 17.57 19.84
C CYS A 494 2.91 18.36 20.82
N ARG A 495 2.26 19.03 21.77
CA ARG A 495 2.90 19.68 22.93
C ARG A 495 2.21 19.24 24.19
N GLN A 496 2.93 19.19 25.30
CA GLN A 496 2.31 18.92 26.59
C GLN A 496 1.23 19.98 26.85
N ARG A 497 0.02 19.52 27.20
CA ARG A 497 -1.09 20.40 27.54
C ARG A 497 -0.75 21.13 28.84
N VAL A 498 -1.10 22.41 28.90
CA VAL A 498 -0.90 23.21 30.11
C VAL A 498 -1.71 22.63 31.27
N ALA A 499 -1.09 22.51 32.44
CA ALA A 499 -1.69 21.83 33.61
C ALA A 499 -2.98 22.49 34.11
N ASN A 500 -3.14 23.79 33.86
CA ASN A 500 -4.30 24.60 34.24
C ASN A 500 -5.23 24.92 33.04
N ALA A 501 -5.23 24.06 32.00
CA ALA A 501 -6.14 24.22 30.86
C ALA A 501 -7.60 24.30 31.33
N ALA A 502 -8.36 25.24 30.77
CA ALA A 502 -9.77 25.41 31.12
C ALA A 502 -10.63 24.28 30.53
N SER A 503 -11.82 24.09 31.10
CA SER A 503 -12.90 23.35 30.45
C SER A 503 -13.89 24.33 29.83
N VAL A 504 -14.40 24.01 28.64
CA VAL A 504 -15.35 24.86 27.92
C VAL A 504 -16.62 24.09 27.57
N SER A 505 -17.70 24.80 27.26
CA SER A 505 -18.92 24.17 26.77
C SER A 505 -18.78 23.76 25.30
N ARG A 506 -19.55 22.75 24.86
CA ARG A 506 -19.70 22.40 23.44
C ARG A 506 -20.02 23.60 22.55
N ARG A 507 -20.84 24.53 23.03
CA ARG A 507 -21.21 25.74 22.29
C ARG A 507 -20.02 26.65 22.05
N GLU A 508 -19.17 26.81 23.06
CA GLU A 508 -17.95 27.60 22.98
C GLU A 508 -16.92 26.96 22.07
N PHE A 509 -16.75 25.64 22.15
CA PHE A 509 -15.92 24.88 21.21
C PHE A 509 -16.37 25.09 19.76
N ILE A 510 -17.67 24.97 19.45
CA ILE A 510 -18.20 25.20 18.09
C ILE A 510 -17.96 26.65 17.64
N ARG A 511 -18.14 27.63 18.54
CA ARG A 511 -17.87 29.03 18.23
C ARG A 511 -16.40 29.24 17.81
N GLU A 512 -15.46 28.60 18.49
CA GLU A 512 -14.03 28.69 18.15
C GLU A 512 -13.67 27.95 16.88
N LEU A 513 -14.25 26.76 16.65
CA LEU A 513 -14.12 26.07 15.37
C LEU A 513 -14.56 26.99 14.23
N ASN A 514 -15.74 27.62 14.36
CA ASN A 514 -16.28 28.52 13.34
C ASN A 514 -15.43 29.77 13.11
N ALA A 515 -14.69 30.23 14.12
CA ALA A 515 -13.82 31.39 14.01
C ALA A 515 -12.46 31.05 13.37
N ALA A 516 -11.89 29.88 13.69
CA ALA A 516 -10.51 29.54 13.33
C ALA A 516 -10.40 28.66 12.07
N LEU A 517 -11.33 27.73 11.84
CA LEU A 517 -11.24 26.82 10.71
C LEU A 517 -11.32 27.49 9.32
N PRO A 518 -12.08 28.59 9.09
CA PRO A 518 -12.07 29.27 7.80
C PRO A 518 -10.68 29.76 7.40
N GLY A 519 -9.94 30.39 8.32
CA GLY A 519 -8.58 30.86 8.06
C GLY A 519 -7.59 29.72 7.86
N ALA A 520 -7.71 28.64 8.64
CA ALA A 520 -6.85 27.47 8.48
C ALA A 520 -7.08 26.74 7.14
N LEU A 521 -8.35 26.61 6.72
CA LEU A 521 -8.72 26.03 5.43
C LEU A 521 -8.12 26.84 4.28
N ASP A 522 -8.23 28.15 4.39
CA ASP A 522 -7.72 29.09 3.41
C ASP A 522 -6.18 29.08 3.29
N GLU A 523 -5.46 29.01 4.41
CA GLU A 523 -4.00 28.82 4.40
C GLU A 523 -3.59 27.49 3.73
N MET A 524 -4.34 26.42 3.99
CA MET A 524 -4.10 25.10 3.39
C MET A 524 -4.41 25.06 1.89
N THR A 525 -5.41 25.79 1.42
CA THR A 525 -5.80 25.81 0.00
C THR A 525 -4.97 26.79 -0.80
N ARG A 526 -4.66 27.98 -0.28
CA ARG A 526 -3.90 29.04 -0.99
C ARG A 526 -2.39 28.82 -0.93
N GLY A 527 -1.89 28.06 0.05
CA GLY A 527 -0.47 27.73 0.18
C GLY A 527 0.39 28.94 0.58
N GLY A 528 0.07 29.58 1.71
CA GLY A 528 0.74 30.79 2.21
C GLY A 528 2.29 30.74 2.18
N VAL A 529 2.94 30.28 3.26
CA VAL A 529 4.41 30.05 3.31
C VAL A 529 4.78 28.63 2.83
N ASN A 530 3.80 27.73 2.77
CA ASN A 530 3.96 26.31 2.45
C ASN A 530 3.20 25.96 1.15
N SER A 531 3.57 24.88 0.47
CA SER A 531 2.83 24.41 -0.70
C SER A 531 1.36 24.07 -0.36
N PRO A 532 0.39 24.38 -1.25
CA PRO A 532 -1.01 24.02 -1.06
C PRO A 532 -1.19 22.52 -0.77
N VAL A 533 -2.08 22.20 0.16
CA VAL A 533 -2.45 20.82 0.47
C VAL A 533 -3.28 20.26 -0.69
N ALA A 534 -2.95 19.05 -1.14
CA ALA A 534 -3.70 18.40 -2.21
C ALA A 534 -5.16 18.15 -1.80
N PRO A 535 -6.14 18.23 -2.72
CA PRO A 535 -7.56 18.01 -2.42
C PRO A 535 -7.85 16.71 -1.67
N VAL A 536 -7.15 15.64 -2.04
CA VAL A 536 -7.28 14.30 -1.46
C VAL A 536 -6.92 14.29 0.03
N ASP A 537 -6.05 15.20 0.45
CA ASP A 537 -5.47 15.27 1.79
C ASP A 537 -6.13 16.36 2.65
N LEU A 538 -6.99 17.22 2.09
CA LEU A 538 -7.57 18.36 2.80
C LEU A 538 -8.48 17.93 3.95
N SER A 539 -9.28 16.87 3.75
CA SER A 539 -10.11 16.26 4.81
C SER A 539 -9.31 15.73 5.99
N GLN A 540 -8.06 15.33 5.75
CA GLN A 540 -7.13 14.90 6.78
C GLN A 540 -6.39 16.09 7.41
N ALA A 541 -5.99 17.06 6.60
CA ALA A 541 -5.25 18.22 7.07
C ALA A 541 -6.09 19.07 8.05
N ILE A 542 -7.38 19.28 7.76
CA ILE A 542 -8.27 20.09 8.61
C ILE A 542 -8.47 19.50 10.03
N ILE A 543 -8.22 18.20 10.20
CA ILE A 543 -8.29 17.54 11.52
C ILE A 543 -7.32 18.19 12.49
N GLY A 544 -6.14 18.65 12.04
CA GLY A 544 -5.15 19.27 12.93
C GLY A 544 -5.62 20.55 13.58
N PRO A 545 -5.97 21.59 12.80
CA PRO A 545 -6.51 22.83 13.34
C PRO A 545 -7.74 22.58 14.23
N GLY A 546 -8.65 21.72 13.81
CA GLY A 546 -9.85 21.39 14.60
C GLY A 546 -9.53 20.67 15.91
N MET A 547 -8.64 19.69 15.87
CA MET A 547 -8.19 18.96 17.06
C MET A 547 -7.30 19.80 17.95
N ALA A 548 -6.62 20.82 17.42
CA ALA A 548 -5.87 21.77 18.24
C ALA A 548 -6.79 22.57 19.15
N ILE A 549 -7.92 23.03 18.62
CA ILE A 549 -8.95 23.72 19.40
C ILE A 549 -9.59 22.79 20.42
N PHE A 550 -9.81 21.51 20.07
CA PHE A 550 -10.40 20.55 20.99
C PHE A 550 -9.43 20.19 22.13
N SER A 551 -8.18 19.91 21.81
CA SER A 551 -7.19 19.33 22.74
C SER A 551 -6.41 20.36 23.57
N GLN A 552 -6.52 21.66 23.28
CA GLN A 552 -5.99 22.72 24.15
C GLN A 552 -6.74 22.80 25.48
N TYR A 553 -8.00 22.37 25.52
CA TYR A 553 -8.84 22.37 26.72
C TYR A 553 -8.63 21.11 27.55
N ALA A 554 -8.85 21.22 28.87
CA ALA A 554 -8.87 20.06 29.76
C ALA A 554 -10.06 19.15 29.46
N ALA A 555 -11.22 19.74 29.11
CA ALA A 555 -12.38 19.03 28.60
C ALA A 555 -13.31 19.98 27.84
N VAL A 556 -13.99 19.48 26.81
CA VAL A 556 -15.17 20.12 26.23
C VAL A 556 -16.39 19.41 26.81
N LEU A 557 -17.31 20.14 27.43
CA LEU A 557 -18.45 19.56 28.15
C LEU A 557 -19.72 19.58 27.30
N GLU A 558 -20.42 18.45 27.27
CA GLU A 558 -21.77 18.32 26.75
C GLU A 558 -22.79 18.98 27.68
N ALA A 559 -24.04 19.12 27.21
CA ALA A 559 -25.09 19.79 27.97
C ALA A 559 -25.45 19.08 29.29
N ASP A 560 -25.20 17.77 29.37
CA ASP A 560 -25.38 16.96 30.57
C ASP A 560 -24.16 17.01 31.53
N GLY A 561 -23.13 17.80 31.19
CA GLY A 561 -21.90 17.94 31.96
C GLY A 561 -20.86 16.85 31.71
N THR A 562 -21.14 15.87 30.85
CA THR A 562 -20.15 14.84 30.50
C THR A 562 -19.10 15.38 29.53
N PRO A 563 -17.85 14.88 29.57
CA PRO A 563 -16.85 15.23 28.56
C PRO A 563 -17.26 14.72 27.17
N MET A 564 -17.21 15.60 26.18
CA MET A 564 -17.34 15.26 24.78
C MET A 564 -16.17 14.37 24.36
N GLY A 565 -16.47 13.24 23.71
CA GLY A 565 -15.44 12.35 23.17
C GLY A 565 -14.82 12.87 21.87
N VAL A 566 -13.61 12.40 21.56
CA VAL A 566 -12.89 12.72 20.31
C VAL A 566 -13.73 12.42 19.07
N LYS A 567 -14.56 11.36 19.09
CA LYS A 567 -15.51 11.03 18.02
C LYS A 567 -16.40 12.21 17.64
N THR A 568 -17.05 12.80 18.63
CA THR A 568 -18.00 13.90 18.43
C THR A 568 -17.27 15.14 17.93
N ALA A 569 -16.07 15.41 18.45
CA ALA A 569 -15.24 16.51 17.98
C ALA A 569 -14.83 16.34 16.51
N LEU A 570 -14.39 15.14 16.11
CA LEU A 570 -14.07 14.83 14.69
C LEU A 570 -15.29 15.01 13.78
N GLN A 571 -16.48 14.58 14.22
CA GLN A 571 -17.72 14.78 13.45
C GLN A 571 -18.04 16.26 13.26
N LEU A 572 -17.81 17.10 14.27
CA LEU A 572 -18.02 18.55 14.18
C LEU A 572 -16.99 19.22 13.25
N ILE A 573 -15.73 18.82 13.32
CA ILE A 573 -14.66 19.35 12.45
C ILE A 573 -14.90 18.96 11.00
N ASN A 574 -15.24 17.70 10.74
CA ASN A 574 -15.53 17.24 9.38
C ASN A 574 -16.77 17.91 8.77
N ARG A 575 -17.72 18.36 9.60
CA ARG A 575 -18.86 19.15 9.14
C ARG A 575 -18.42 20.51 8.57
N PHE A 576 -17.29 21.05 8.97
CA PHE A 576 -16.79 22.32 8.44
C PHE A 576 -16.42 22.25 6.94
N LEU A 577 -16.16 21.04 6.42
CA LEU A 577 -16.01 20.80 4.99
C LEU A 577 -17.36 20.58 4.28
N ALA A 578 -18.45 20.49 5.04
CA ALA A 578 -19.80 20.22 4.58
C ALA A 578 -20.77 21.34 5.01
N GLU A 579 -20.87 22.36 4.15
CA GLU A 579 -21.94 23.38 4.04
C GLU A 579 -21.78 24.70 4.81
N ASP A 580 -21.84 25.85 4.07
CA ASP A 580 -22.92 26.87 4.24
C ASP A 580 -22.83 28.12 3.31
N ASP A 581 -21.84 28.27 2.42
CA ASP A 581 -21.63 29.57 1.72
C ASP A 581 -21.89 29.60 0.18
N PHE A 582 -22.62 28.62 -0.37
CA PHE A 582 -22.95 28.60 -1.80
C PHE A 582 -24.33 29.21 -2.11
N ASP A 583 -24.49 29.77 -3.31
CA ASP A 583 -25.79 30.25 -3.80
C ASP A 583 -26.82 29.11 -3.89
N HIS A 584 -28.11 29.46 -3.81
CA HIS A 584 -29.23 28.50 -3.74
C HIS A 584 -29.24 27.49 -4.89
N ASP A 585 -28.80 27.88 -6.09
CA ASP A 585 -28.78 26.99 -7.25
C ASP A 585 -27.63 26.00 -7.16
N THR A 586 -26.46 26.47 -6.75
CA THR A 586 -25.30 25.60 -6.46
C THR A 586 -25.63 24.61 -5.34
N GLN A 587 -26.34 25.04 -4.30
CA GLN A 587 -26.81 24.13 -3.24
C GLN A 587 -27.76 23.06 -3.78
N PHE A 588 -28.70 23.44 -4.66
CA PHE A 588 -29.56 22.47 -5.34
C PHE A 588 -28.71 21.46 -6.14
N CYS A 589 -27.80 21.93 -6.99
CA CYS A 589 -27.00 21.06 -7.86
C CYS A 589 -26.13 20.10 -7.05
N LEU A 590 -25.54 20.56 -5.95
CA LEU A 590 -24.76 19.71 -5.04
C LEU A 590 -25.59 18.57 -4.44
N HIS A 591 -26.79 18.86 -3.94
CA HIS A 591 -27.66 17.85 -3.34
C HIS A 591 -28.20 16.89 -4.38
N TRP A 592 -28.59 17.41 -5.55
CA TRP A 592 -29.04 16.59 -6.67
C TRP A 592 -27.93 15.64 -7.13
N PHE A 593 -26.72 16.16 -7.30
CA PHE A 593 -25.57 15.38 -7.73
C PHE A 593 -25.18 14.31 -6.70
N GLU A 594 -25.24 14.61 -5.40
CA GLU A 594 -24.98 13.61 -4.37
C GLU A 594 -25.99 12.45 -4.37
N GLN A 595 -27.26 12.76 -4.64
CA GLN A 595 -28.35 11.80 -4.59
C GLN A 595 -28.50 10.99 -5.90
N PHE A 596 -28.40 11.65 -7.05
CA PHE A 596 -28.72 11.09 -8.36
C PHE A 596 -27.53 11.11 -9.34
N GLY A 597 -26.42 11.78 -8.99
CA GLY A 597 -25.31 12.01 -9.90
C GLY A 597 -25.78 12.80 -11.13
N TRP A 598 -25.31 12.36 -12.31
CA TRP A 598 -25.75 12.87 -13.61
C TRP A 598 -27.02 12.19 -14.14
N SER A 599 -27.65 11.31 -13.36
CA SER A 599 -28.78 10.49 -13.82
C SER A 599 -30.07 11.31 -13.92
N VAL A 600 -30.99 10.81 -14.75
CA VAL A 600 -32.34 11.35 -14.88
C VAL A 600 -33.19 10.93 -13.69
N ALA A 601 -33.87 11.88 -13.06
CA ALA A 601 -34.86 11.62 -12.00
C ALA A 601 -36.18 12.35 -12.26
N GLY A 602 -37.18 12.15 -11.40
CA GLY A 602 -38.52 12.69 -11.58
C GLY A 602 -38.58 14.22 -11.38
N PHE A 603 -39.41 14.91 -12.17
CA PHE A 603 -39.64 16.35 -11.98
C PHE A 603 -40.19 16.67 -10.57
N GLY A 604 -40.98 15.77 -9.98
CA GLY A 604 -41.49 15.93 -8.62
C GLY A 604 -40.38 16.02 -7.57
N ASP A 605 -39.33 15.21 -7.71
CA ASP A 605 -38.16 15.23 -6.83
C ASP A 605 -37.37 16.53 -7.01
N ALA A 606 -37.20 16.96 -8.27
CA ALA A 606 -36.53 18.23 -8.61
C ALA A 606 -37.27 19.44 -8.05
N ASN A 607 -38.60 19.46 -8.17
CA ASN A 607 -39.40 20.57 -7.67
C ASN A 607 -39.39 20.65 -6.14
N THR A 608 -39.44 19.49 -5.47
CA THR A 608 -39.36 19.43 -3.99
C THR A 608 -37.99 19.90 -3.50
N LEU A 609 -36.92 19.43 -4.13
CA LEU A 609 -35.56 19.85 -3.77
C LEU A 609 -35.33 21.34 -4.05
N ALA A 610 -35.77 21.85 -5.20
CA ALA A 610 -35.65 23.27 -5.55
C ALA A 610 -36.34 24.18 -4.53
N GLN A 611 -37.58 23.86 -4.13
CA GLN A 611 -38.31 24.60 -3.11
C GLN A 611 -37.57 24.59 -1.75
N SER A 612 -37.03 23.43 -1.36
CA SER A 612 -36.29 23.31 -0.08
C SER A 612 -35.01 24.14 -0.03
N LYS A 613 -34.39 24.42 -1.18
CA LYS A 613 -33.17 25.21 -1.32
C LYS A 613 -33.42 26.67 -1.71
N GLY A 614 -34.68 27.11 -1.71
CA GLY A 614 -35.03 28.50 -2.02
C GLY A 614 -34.79 28.89 -3.48
N THR A 615 -34.94 27.93 -4.41
CA THR A 615 -34.87 28.15 -5.86
C THR A 615 -36.07 27.50 -6.59
N ALA A 616 -36.08 27.52 -7.92
CA ALA A 616 -37.11 26.91 -8.77
C ALA A 616 -36.48 26.13 -9.93
N VAL A 617 -37.14 25.06 -10.38
CA VAL A 617 -36.67 24.24 -11.52
C VAL A 617 -36.51 25.10 -12.79
N THR A 618 -37.43 26.03 -13.04
CA THR A 618 -37.34 26.97 -14.17
C THR A 618 -36.13 27.88 -14.08
N ALA A 619 -35.75 28.30 -12.87
CA ALA A 619 -34.56 29.11 -12.64
C ALA A 619 -33.27 28.33 -12.92
N LEU A 620 -33.21 27.05 -12.52
CA LEU A 620 -32.07 26.16 -12.78
C LEU A 620 -31.92 25.82 -14.26
N VAL A 621 -33.04 25.70 -15.00
CA VAL A 621 -33.03 25.54 -16.46
C VAL A 621 -32.53 26.81 -17.14
N ASN A 622 -32.99 27.98 -16.70
CA ASN A 622 -32.54 29.27 -17.25
C ASN A 622 -31.06 29.54 -16.96
N ALA A 623 -30.54 29.08 -15.82
CA ALA A 623 -29.12 29.14 -15.46
C ALA A 623 -28.27 28.07 -16.18
N GLY A 624 -28.83 27.30 -17.13
CA GLY A 624 -28.04 26.38 -17.93
C GLY A 624 -27.42 25.19 -17.17
N VAL A 625 -27.87 24.89 -15.95
CA VAL A 625 -27.32 23.80 -15.12
C VAL A 625 -28.20 22.55 -15.09
N LEU A 626 -29.47 22.68 -15.46
CA LEU A 626 -30.48 21.63 -15.38
C LEU A 626 -31.26 21.51 -16.69
N GLU A 627 -31.47 20.29 -17.16
CA GLU A 627 -32.43 19.98 -18.22
C GLU A 627 -33.72 19.43 -17.59
N SER A 628 -34.88 19.94 -18.00
CA SER A 628 -36.19 19.45 -17.56
C SER A 628 -37.11 19.26 -18.77
N SER A 629 -37.46 18.01 -19.09
CA SER A 629 -38.38 17.68 -20.18
C SER A 629 -39.20 16.42 -19.87
N LYS A 630 -40.43 16.34 -20.40
CA LYS A 630 -41.32 15.16 -20.31
C LYS A 630 -41.51 14.59 -18.88
N GLY A 631 -41.60 15.44 -17.87
CA GLY A 631 -41.78 15.03 -16.47
C GLY A 631 -40.51 14.51 -15.77
N GLN A 632 -39.34 14.71 -16.38
CA GLN A 632 -38.04 14.31 -15.87
C GLN A 632 -37.10 15.51 -15.78
N ALA A 633 -36.09 15.40 -14.91
CA ALA A 633 -35.02 16.38 -14.74
C ALA A 633 -33.65 15.71 -14.60
N ARG A 634 -32.57 16.37 -15.05
CA ARG A 634 -31.17 15.96 -14.83
C ARG A 634 -30.22 17.15 -14.88
N LEU A 635 -29.06 17.04 -14.23
CA LEU A 635 -27.98 18.02 -14.37
C LEU A 635 -27.28 17.90 -15.72
N LEU A 636 -26.76 19.02 -16.23
CA LEU A 636 -25.97 19.09 -17.45
C LEU A 636 -24.48 18.89 -17.13
N ARG A 637 -23.80 18.05 -17.92
CA ARG A 637 -22.34 17.85 -17.80
C ARG A 637 -21.60 19.03 -18.41
N TRP A 638 -20.36 19.26 -17.95
CA TRP A 638 -19.51 20.34 -18.50
C TRP A 638 -19.30 20.25 -20.03
N ALA A 639 -19.32 19.04 -20.61
CA ALA A 639 -19.20 18.83 -22.06
C ALA A 639 -20.47 19.24 -22.84
N GLU A 640 -21.60 19.38 -22.17
CA GLU A 640 -22.88 19.80 -22.74
C GLU A 640 -23.09 21.32 -22.64
N LEU A 641 -22.21 22.02 -21.91
CA LEU A 641 -22.31 23.48 -21.71
C LEU A 641 -21.86 24.26 -22.95
N PRO A 642 -22.50 25.40 -23.26
CA PRO A 642 -22.30 26.10 -24.53
C PRO A 642 -20.91 26.72 -24.66
N PRO A 643 -20.23 26.59 -25.83
CA PRO A 643 -18.86 27.04 -25.98
C PRO A 643 -18.66 28.56 -25.95
N GLY A 644 -19.67 29.30 -26.44
CA GLY A 644 -19.68 30.77 -26.48
C GLY A 644 -20.25 31.44 -25.22
N TRP A 645 -20.32 30.73 -24.10
CA TRP A 645 -20.84 31.28 -22.85
C TRP A 645 -20.00 32.48 -22.36
N ALA A 646 -20.69 33.50 -21.88
CA ALA A 646 -20.13 34.75 -21.42
C ALA A 646 -20.78 35.16 -20.08
N PRO A 647 -20.03 35.20 -18.97
CA PRO A 647 -20.58 35.47 -17.64
C PRO A 647 -21.27 36.84 -17.52
N GLU A 648 -20.91 37.82 -18.36
CA GLU A 648 -21.50 39.16 -18.37
C GLU A 648 -22.91 39.19 -19.01
N THR A 649 -23.20 38.22 -19.88
CA THR A 649 -24.52 38.08 -20.50
C THR A 649 -25.44 37.17 -19.68
N ASP A 650 -24.90 36.53 -18.65
CA ASP A 650 -25.63 35.61 -17.79
C ASP A 650 -26.27 36.36 -16.62
N THR A 651 -27.60 36.40 -16.60
CA THR A 651 -28.37 37.04 -15.54
C THR A 651 -28.38 36.25 -14.22
N ARG A 652 -27.95 34.98 -14.25
CA ARG A 652 -28.00 34.07 -13.11
C ARG A 652 -26.80 33.13 -13.16
N LEU A 653 -25.73 33.54 -12.47
CA LEU A 653 -24.42 32.91 -12.51
C LEU A 653 -24.15 32.06 -11.24
N PRO A 654 -24.67 30.83 -11.13
CA PRO A 654 -24.35 29.97 -9.99
C PRO A 654 -22.89 29.52 -10.04
N VAL A 655 -22.28 29.35 -8.87
CA VAL A 655 -20.91 28.83 -8.75
C VAL A 655 -20.77 27.46 -9.44
N TRP A 656 -21.83 26.65 -9.45
CA TRP A 656 -21.90 25.39 -10.19
C TRP A 656 -21.63 25.54 -11.69
N GLU A 657 -22.33 26.47 -12.35
CA GLU A 657 -22.17 26.68 -13.79
C GLU A 657 -20.79 27.24 -14.09
N ALA A 658 -20.38 28.27 -13.36
CA ALA A 658 -19.09 28.93 -13.51
C ALA A 658 -17.93 27.92 -13.42
N LEU A 659 -17.98 27.02 -12.43
CA LEU A 659 -16.99 25.95 -12.28
C LEU A 659 -16.98 24.99 -13.47
N HIS A 660 -18.14 24.50 -13.93
CA HIS A 660 -18.18 23.54 -15.02
C HIS A 660 -17.82 24.18 -16.38
N GLN A 661 -18.08 25.49 -16.57
CA GLN A 661 -17.57 26.27 -17.70
C GLN A 661 -16.04 26.41 -17.64
N LEU A 662 -15.47 26.58 -16.44
CA LEU A 662 -14.02 26.64 -16.25
C LEU A 662 -13.35 25.29 -16.53
N ILE A 663 -13.95 24.17 -16.09
CA ILE A 663 -13.52 22.80 -16.44
C ILE A 663 -13.53 22.60 -17.95
N ARG A 664 -14.61 23.03 -18.62
CA ARG A 664 -14.74 22.96 -20.09
C ARG A 664 -13.62 23.74 -20.77
N ALA A 665 -13.38 24.99 -20.36
CA ALA A 665 -12.32 25.83 -20.93
C ALA A 665 -10.93 25.20 -20.74
N LEU A 666 -10.63 24.68 -19.55
CA LEU A 666 -9.36 24.01 -19.25
C LEU A 666 -9.16 22.75 -20.11
N ASN A 667 -10.19 21.89 -20.21
CA ASN A 667 -10.10 20.64 -20.95
C ASN A 667 -9.99 20.83 -22.46
N HIS A 668 -10.58 21.90 -23.02
CA HIS A 668 -10.55 22.14 -24.46
C HIS A 668 -9.38 23.03 -24.92
N ALA A 669 -8.96 24.00 -24.11
CA ALA A 669 -8.07 25.07 -24.55
C ALA A 669 -6.94 25.42 -23.54
N GLY A 670 -6.81 24.65 -22.45
CA GLY A 670 -5.72 24.78 -21.49
C GLY A 670 -5.85 25.96 -20.51
N GLU A 671 -4.81 26.14 -19.70
CA GLU A 671 -4.80 27.07 -18.56
C GLU A 671 -5.01 28.53 -18.97
N SER A 672 -4.46 28.96 -20.12
CA SER A 672 -4.62 30.35 -20.58
C SER A 672 -6.07 30.71 -20.90
N ALA A 673 -6.83 29.79 -21.53
CA ALA A 673 -8.23 30.02 -21.86
C ALA A 673 -9.13 29.97 -20.61
N ALA A 674 -8.83 29.06 -19.68
CA ALA A 674 -9.48 29.04 -18.38
C ALA A 674 -9.18 30.32 -17.57
N GLY A 675 -7.94 30.81 -17.61
CA GLY A 675 -7.54 32.07 -16.96
C GLY A 675 -8.26 33.29 -17.53
N ALA A 676 -8.36 33.40 -18.86
CA ALA A 676 -9.13 34.47 -19.52
C ALA A 676 -10.62 34.43 -19.14
N LEU A 677 -11.19 33.24 -18.92
CA LEU A 677 -12.56 33.09 -18.45
C LEU A 677 -12.69 33.48 -16.97
N LEU A 678 -11.72 33.11 -16.13
CA LEU A 678 -11.68 33.47 -14.71
C LEU A 678 -11.54 34.99 -14.50
N ALA A 679 -10.75 35.67 -15.34
CA ALA A 679 -10.54 37.13 -15.29
C ALA A 679 -11.84 37.95 -15.47
N ARG A 680 -12.87 37.34 -16.07
CA ARG A 680 -14.20 37.93 -16.29
C ARG A 680 -15.15 37.73 -15.10
N MET A 681 -14.78 36.88 -14.13
CA MET A 681 -15.57 36.58 -12.93
C MET A 681 -14.69 36.44 -11.67
N PRO A 682 -13.86 37.44 -11.33
CA PRO A 682 -12.89 37.32 -10.23
C PRO A 682 -13.53 37.06 -8.86
N SER A 683 -14.72 37.63 -8.61
CA SER A 683 -15.47 37.42 -7.36
C SER A 683 -15.96 35.97 -7.17
N ARG A 684 -15.92 35.14 -8.23
CA ARG A 684 -16.33 33.73 -8.19
C ARG A 684 -15.15 32.76 -8.09
N ALA A 685 -13.91 33.25 -8.13
CA ALA A 685 -12.71 32.41 -8.08
C ALA A 685 -12.71 31.51 -6.85
N GLU A 686 -12.80 32.08 -5.64
CA GLU A 686 -12.73 31.31 -4.40
C GLU A 686 -13.94 30.38 -4.20
N PRO A 687 -15.20 30.80 -4.46
CA PRO A 687 -16.33 29.88 -4.45
C PRO A 687 -16.16 28.71 -5.44
N MET A 688 -15.68 28.95 -6.66
CA MET A 688 -15.44 27.87 -7.63
C MET A 688 -14.35 26.92 -7.13
N ARG A 689 -13.25 27.45 -6.60
CA ARG A 689 -12.18 26.63 -6.01
C ARG A 689 -12.75 25.73 -4.92
N ALA A 690 -13.46 26.29 -3.94
CA ALA A 690 -14.10 25.55 -2.85
C ALA A 690 -15.08 24.48 -3.37
N LEU A 691 -15.87 24.80 -4.39
CA LEU A 691 -16.80 23.85 -5.01
C LEU A 691 -16.07 22.69 -5.71
N ALA A 692 -14.93 22.94 -6.36
CA ALA A 692 -14.11 21.90 -6.99
C ALA A 692 -13.58 20.88 -5.96
N TYR A 693 -13.06 21.37 -4.83
CA TYR A 693 -12.61 20.51 -3.72
C TYR A 693 -13.76 19.66 -3.16
N ARG A 694 -14.96 20.24 -3.02
CA ARG A 694 -16.15 19.52 -2.52
C ARG A 694 -16.59 18.43 -3.49
N LEU A 695 -16.70 18.75 -4.77
CA LEU A 695 -17.13 17.79 -5.80
C LEU A 695 -16.13 16.65 -5.97
N TYR A 696 -14.83 16.95 -5.92
CA TYR A 696 -13.79 15.93 -5.89
C TYR A 696 -13.99 14.95 -4.73
N THR A 697 -14.15 15.47 -3.50
CA THR A 697 -14.32 14.66 -2.28
C THR A 697 -15.59 13.80 -2.33
N LEU A 698 -16.69 14.35 -2.85
CA LEU A 698 -17.94 13.63 -3.04
C LEU A 698 -17.79 12.48 -4.04
N CYS A 699 -17.16 12.73 -5.18
CA CYS A 699 -16.91 11.71 -6.21
C CYS A 699 -16.01 10.58 -5.70
N GLU A 700 -14.94 10.91 -4.97
CA GLU A 700 -14.08 9.91 -4.31
C GLU A 700 -14.87 9.06 -3.30
N ARG A 701 -15.72 9.68 -2.46
CA ARG A 701 -16.57 8.97 -1.50
C ARG A 701 -17.56 8.00 -2.18
N LYS A 702 -18.07 8.36 -3.37
CA LYS A 702 -19.03 7.55 -4.14
C LYS A 702 -18.37 6.57 -5.12
N GLY A 703 -17.05 6.62 -5.29
CA GLY A 703 -16.31 5.81 -6.26
C GLY A 703 -16.49 6.25 -7.72
N TRP A 704 -16.81 7.53 -7.96
CA TRP A 704 -17.01 8.11 -9.30
C TRP A 704 -15.71 8.67 -9.87
N ALA A 705 -14.80 7.77 -10.29
CA ALA A 705 -13.44 8.13 -10.69
C ALA A 705 -13.36 9.10 -11.90
N ASP A 706 -14.22 8.91 -12.91
CA ASP A 706 -14.23 9.75 -14.11
C ASP A 706 -14.61 11.20 -13.81
N ASP A 707 -15.56 11.39 -12.88
CA ASP A 707 -16.01 12.71 -12.43
C ASP A 707 -14.97 13.36 -11.50
N ALA A 708 -14.38 12.59 -10.59
CA ALA A 708 -13.32 13.07 -9.70
C ALA A 708 -12.12 13.63 -10.48
N ARG A 709 -11.76 13.02 -11.62
CA ARG A 709 -10.64 13.47 -12.46
C ARG A 709 -10.77 14.93 -12.90
N ALA A 710 -11.93 15.33 -13.39
CA ALA A 710 -12.14 16.69 -13.93
C ALA A 710 -11.95 17.77 -12.84
N TYR A 711 -12.43 17.50 -11.62
CA TYR A 711 -12.25 18.41 -10.48
C TYR A 711 -10.79 18.44 -10.00
N ASN A 712 -10.10 17.30 -9.98
CA ASN A 712 -8.69 17.25 -9.60
C ASN A 712 -7.78 17.98 -10.60
N GLU A 713 -8.04 17.83 -11.91
CA GLU A 713 -7.32 18.55 -12.96
C GLU A 713 -7.51 20.06 -12.83
N LEU A 714 -8.75 20.53 -12.61
CA LEU A 714 -9.02 21.95 -12.40
C LEU A 714 -8.26 22.51 -11.20
N VAL A 715 -8.26 21.80 -10.06
CA VAL A 715 -7.56 22.26 -8.86
C VAL A 715 -6.04 22.25 -9.05
N THR A 716 -5.51 21.23 -9.75
CA THR A 716 -4.07 21.13 -10.03
C THR A 716 -3.60 22.29 -10.91
N ALA A 717 -4.40 22.67 -11.89
CA ALA A 717 -4.14 23.78 -12.81
C ALA A 717 -4.42 25.16 -12.21
N TRP A 718 -4.99 25.25 -11.00
CA TRP A 718 -5.58 26.47 -10.47
C TRP A 718 -4.60 27.65 -10.36
N SER A 719 -3.36 27.41 -9.92
CA SER A 719 -2.34 28.46 -9.82
C SER A 719 -1.95 29.02 -11.20
N GLY A 720 -1.88 28.16 -12.23
CA GLY A 720 -1.61 28.59 -13.60
C GLY A 720 -2.79 29.36 -14.21
N ILE A 721 -4.02 28.96 -13.88
CA ILE A 721 -5.25 29.68 -14.25
C ILE A 721 -5.31 31.06 -13.58
N GLU A 722 -4.98 31.18 -12.28
CA GLU A 722 -4.93 32.45 -11.56
C GLU A 722 -3.86 33.39 -12.14
N GLN A 723 -2.68 32.87 -12.46
CA GLN A 723 -1.64 33.63 -13.12
C GLN A 723 -2.10 34.14 -14.49
N ALA A 724 -2.66 33.25 -15.32
CA ALA A 724 -3.18 33.62 -16.64
C ALA A 724 -4.35 34.62 -16.55
N ALA A 725 -5.18 34.54 -15.51
CA ALA A 725 -6.23 35.51 -15.25
C ALA A 725 -5.66 36.90 -14.90
N GLY A 726 -4.57 36.95 -14.13
CA GLY A 726 -3.83 38.18 -13.84
C GLY A 726 -3.21 38.80 -15.10
N GLU A 727 -2.63 37.98 -15.97
CA GLU A 727 -2.02 38.41 -17.24
C GLU A 727 -3.06 38.89 -18.27
N ALA A 728 -4.26 38.30 -18.28
CA ALA A 728 -5.36 38.71 -19.16
C ALA A 728 -6.01 40.06 -18.76
N GLY A 729 -5.78 40.51 -17.53
CA GLY A 729 -6.35 41.73 -16.96
C GLY A 729 -7.76 41.51 -16.39
N LEU A 730 -7.94 41.82 -15.10
CA LEU A 730 -9.24 41.71 -14.42
C LEU A 730 -10.24 42.72 -14.98
N VAL A 731 -11.32 42.22 -15.59
CA VAL A 731 -12.38 43.08 -16.15
C VAL A 731 -13.21 43.63 -14.99
N GLY A 732 -13.18 44.95 -14.77
CA GLY A 732 -13.96 45.65 -13.74
C GLY A 732 -13.20 46.05 -12.47
N ALA A 733 -11.89 45.81 -12.38
CA ALA A 733 -11.07 46.37 -11.30
C ALA A 733 -10.80 47.86 -11.56
N GLN A 734 -11.44 48.74 -10.78
CA GLN A 734 -11.08 50.15 -10.74
C GLN A 734 -9.67 50.25 -10.17
N ALA A 735 -8.68 50.57 -11.01
CA ALA A 735 -7.38 51.00 -10.52
C ALA A 735 -7.60 52.24 -9.67
N GLN A 736 -7.34 52.14 -8.36
CA GLN A 736 -7.13 53.34 -7.55
C GLN A 736 -5.95 54.09 -8.16
N PHE A 737 -6.22 55.25 -8.75
CA PHE A 737 -5.18 56.20 -9.06
C PHE A 737 -4.68 56.78 -7.74
N ASP A 738 -3.39 56.62 -7.46
CA ASP A 738 -2.68 57.42 -6.48
C ASP A 738 -2.76 58.89 -6.89
N ILE A 739 -3.28 59.74 -5.99
CA ILE A 739 -3.03 61.19 -5.95
C ILE A 739 -2.31 61.50 -4.65
#